data_AF-A0A8J9ZFY4-F1
#
_entry.id   AF-A0A8J9ZFY4-F1
#
_cell.length_a   1.000
_cell.length_b   1.000
_cell.length_c   1.000
_cell.angle_alpha   90.00
_cell.angle_beta   90.00
_cell.angle_gamma   90.00
#
_symmetry.space_group_name_H-M   'P 1'
#
loop_
_entity.id
_entity.type
_entity.pdbx_description
1 polymer ?
#
loop_
_entity_poly.entity_id
_entity_poly.type
_entity_poly.pdbx_seq_one_letter_code
_entity_poly.pdbx_strand_id
1 'polypeptide(L)'
;MACGGILTDPTGTFSTPNYPAEYDNNLLCNWTIQANSSVTLTFMDFDVYFDRGCSGDHVDVFEGDENGRRIGRYCGDITVRDHYPVGKVVSNDNTTTVVFTSDAWSAGRGFKASYSTFDPNLQQDENATCGRALTGASGNFTSPNYPDNYGDIATCIWTITVNDTRSVSLTFDFFDLEKEPDCSFDAVEVYQGTPEAGRKLGTFCGNSSADDKYPTGQIRSNLHVMTVTFSSDLSMTRPGFLATYVSDERTDVTCAEDEFRCADGSDCVPLSWRCDGTTDCWDGTDENNCGNYRSSNKTKLTFHPPQLVEACITMPTTGHRRYKFSTCGLKFTKASGRIMTPSFPKKYSNSLQCSWSIVVEPSKSIVLTFQDFNVEFEENCGFDNVTVYDGTPDRGQLKGRYCGDAERDRRHYPVTPIVSKLHVMTVVFHSDTWIRERGFLATYTSHQKYVRCKGWEFRCTHEPQCVPLTRRCDGQDDCSDRSDEGNCECREIPDKLGFCKGVISYDRMVLPNLVGHATVAEIVESEEFGALKVLRRNPDAVCHPQSLEYGCNLLAPKCENNRMVPPCWSWSTEVRSARNQVVCTQRDLSAAMLLFKQIVVNLPVENCYFPQQKEGVNATLQYNLDGGYCRNPDFLFLRTRRPWCFVSNSSGDPERQSCDVPSCAIILNRLQPQAEQILSEEQAGFRKGRSCAEQIFNLRLICEKYRELGKPVYHTFVDYKKCFDRVWQDGLWAVMRRFNISRGIVNSIEALYKSSRSMVMTGGEFSECFPTSVGVRQGCLLSPTLCNIFLENIMREALAPKVSPIKLSGRKITHLQFADDVDLLDGLKEDQQLQTSSLDSTSRRYGMEISLEKTKCLVSGPSDTTAQVTVRGTELEQVSEFTYLGSVQTEDCGSAKEVKVRIANSTLALSKLKHIWSSHNISMSTKIRLLRCLVLSIFLYGAESWTLNAEIVKRIDAFEMNCYRRLLRVHWTSHTTNKEVKKRIHTLQGPLDSFLSLVKKKKLQWFGHVSRAKGTLSHTILQGKAEGARPRGRPRRSWITDLKEWSGHSANQMARLAEDRQQWRTFTERFAAPTAD
;
A
#
# COMPACT_ATOMS: atom_id res chain seq x y z
N MET A 1 -60.55 8.49 -12.56
CA MET A 1 -60.99 7.25 -11.86
C MET A 1 -60.31 7.25 -10.51
N ALA A 2 -61.02 6.92 -9.42
CA ALA A 2 -60.38 6.73 -8.12
C ALA A 2 -59.61 5.41 -8.18
N CYS A 3 -58.33 5.43 -7.83
CA CYS A 3 -57.51 4.23 -7.80
C CYS A 3 -56.82 4.09 -6.43
N GLY A 4 -56.33 2.90 -6.14
CA GLY A 4 -55.82 2.56 -4.81
C GLY A 4 -56.84 1.87 -3.91
N GLY A 5 -56.56 1.80 -2.61
CA GLY A 5 -57.32 1.00 -1.66
C GLY A 5 -56.63 0.84 -0.31
N ILE A 6 -57.29 0.12 0.60
CA ILE A 6 -56.76 -0.16 1.94
C ILE A 6 -55.88 -1.40 1.89
N LEU A 7 -54.65 -1.27 2.38
CA LEU A 7 -53.63 -2.29 2.38
C LEU A 7 -53.39 -2.73 3.83
N THR A 8 -53.82 -3.95 4.16
CA THR A 8 -53.82 -4.48 5.54
C THR A 8 -52.80 -5.60 5.74
N ASP A 9 -52.24 -6.12 4.64
CA ASP A 9 -51.23 -7.16 4.70
C ASP A 9 -49.93 -6.63 5.29
N PRO A 10 -49.20 -7.43 6.09
CA PRO A 10 -48.01 -6.98 6.80
C PRO A 10 -46.90 -6.51 5.87
N THR A 11 -46.85 -6.98 4.63
CA THR A 11 -45.98 -6.47 3.58
C THR A 11 -46.72 -6.48 2.25
N GLY A 12 -46.42 -5.55 1.36
CA GLY A 12 -47.06 -5.53 0.04
C GLY A 12 -46.40 -4.57 -0.94
N THR A 13 -46.80 -4.66 -2.21
CA THR A 13 -46.34 -3.73 -3.25
C THR A 13 -47.54 -3.14 -4.00
N PHE A 14 -47.41 -1.88 -4.41
CA PHE A 14 -48.43 -1.19 -5.20
C PHE A 14 -47.76 -0.24 -6.20
N SER A 15 -48.47 0.08 -7.26
CA SER A 15 -47.97 0.97 -8.31
C SER A 15 -49.06 1.87 -8.85
N THR A 16 -48.66 2.93 -9.53
CA THR A 16 -49.57 3.75 -10.33
C THR A 16 -50.24 2.91 -11.42
N PRO A 17 -51.47 3.28 -11.86
CA PRO A 17 -52.12 2.65 -13.00
C PRO A 17 -51.23 2.69 -14.24
N ASN A 18 -51.31 1.65 -15.05
CA ASN A 18 -50.56 1.47 -16.31
C ASN A 18 -49.04 1.25 -16.16
N TYR A 19 -48.45 1.33 -14.97
CA TYR A 19 -47.01 1.06 -14.77
C TYR A 19 -46.61 -0.33 -15.33
N PRO A 20 -45.53 -0.43 -16.14
CA PRO A 20 -44.47 0.57 -16.39
C PRO A 20 -44.73 1.54 -17.55
N ALA A 21 -45.90 1.52 -18.19
CA ALA A 21 -46.31 2.53 -19.16
C ALA A 21 -46.80 3.81 -18.46
N GLU A 22 -46.95 4.89 -19.22
CA GLU A 22 -47.35 6.19 -18.68
C GLU A 22 -48.74 6.14 -18.00
N TYR A 23 -48.87 6.81 -16.84
CA TYR A 23 -50.14 6.89 -16.12
C TYR A 23 -51.11 7.88 -16.80
N ASP A 24 -52.41 7.72 -16.57
CA ASP A 24 -53.41 8.63 -17.14
C ASP A 24 -53.44 9.99 -16.42
N ASN A 25 -53.85 11.04 -17.14
CA ASN A 25 -54.04 12.37 -16.57
C ASN A 25 -55.32 12.45 -15.70
N ASN A 26 -55.36 13.35 -14.72
CA ASN A 26 -56.46 13.55 -13.77
C ASN A 26 -56.77 12.33 -12.88
N LEU A 27 -55.73 11.61 -12.48
CA LEU A 27 -55.84 10.52 -11.50
C LEU A 27 -55.76 11.07 -10.09
N LEU A 28 -56.63 10.55 -9.23
CA LEU A 28 -56.51 10.70 -7.79
C LEU A 28 -56.54 9.30 -7.21
N CYS A 29 -55.42 8.91 -6.62
CA CYS A 29 -55.25 7.58 -6.09
C CYS A 29 -54.81 7.61 -4.64
N ASN A 30 -55.50 6.88 -3.78
CA ASN A 30 -55.19 6.82 -2.37
C ASN A 30 -54.93 5.37 -1.92
N TRP A 31 -53.82 5.18 -1.22
CA TRP A 31 -53.48 3.91 -0.59
C TRP A 31 -53.34 4.14 0.90
N THR A 32 -54.19 3.50 1.70
CA THR A 32 -54.12 3.57 3.16
C THR A 32 -53.56 2.27 3.68
N ILE A 33 -52.37 2.31 4.24
CA ILE A 33 -51.69 1.17 4.84
C ILE A 33 -52.06 1.13 6.31
N GLN A 34 -52.71 0.04 6.75
CA GLN A 34 -53.11 -0.16 8.14
C GLN A 34 -52.24 -1.24 8.77
N ALA A 35 -51.63 -0.89 9.89
CA ALA A 35 -50.62 -1.67 10.60
C ALA A 35 -50.90 -1.69 12.11
N ASN A 36 -50.33 -2.68 12.80
CA ASN A 36 -50.34 -2.73 14.26
C ASN A 36 -49.17 -1.94 14.90
N SER A 37 -48.24 -1.43 14.07
CA SER A 37 -47.03 -0.71 14.46
C SER A 37 -46.51 0.15 13.29
N SER A 38 -45.22 0.52 13.29
CA SER A 38 -44.63 1.39 12.26
C SER A 38 -44.66 0.80 10.85
N VAL A 39 -44.79 1.69 9.85
CA VAL A 39 -44.84 1.36 8.42
C VAL A 39 -43.60 1.90 7.72
N THR A 40 -42.88 1.03 7.03
CA THR A 40 -41.73 1.41 6.20
C THR A 40 -42.06 1.27 4.73
N LEU A 41 -41.96 2.37 3.98
CA LEU A 41 -42.24 2.47 2.55
C LEU A 41 -40.94 2.66 1.75
N THR A 42 -40.80 1.91 0.66
CA THR A 42 -39.65 1.98 -0.25
C THR A 42 -40.14 2.14 -1.69
N PHE A 43 -39.71 3.21 -2.38
CA PHE A 43 -40.00 3.41 -3.80
C PHE A 43 -38.91 2.73 -4.64
N MET A 44 -39.29 1.70 -5.40
CA MET A 44 -38.38 0.89 -6.21
C MET A 44 -38.10 1.51 -7.59
N ASP A 45 -39.11 2.12 -8.20
CA ASP A 45 -39.00 2.93 -9.41
C ASP A 45 -39.96 4.12 -9.25
N PHE A 46 -39.52 5.30 -9.68
CA PHE A 46 -40.25 6.55 -9.45
C PHE A 46 -39.92 7.55 -10.56
N ASP A 47 -40.93 7.81 -11.40
CA ASP A 47 -40.88 8.69 -12.56
C ASP A 47 -42.25 9.39 -12.70
N VAL A 48 -42.45 10.38 -11.84
CA VAL A 48 -43.66 11.23 -11.81
C VAL A 48 -43.30 12.57 -12.44
N TYR A 49 -44.16 13.11 -13.31
CA TYR A 49 -43.83 14.33 -14.04
C TYR A 49 -43.42 15.47 -13.10
N PHE A 50 -42.30 16.14 -13.42
CA PHE A 50 -41.71 17.18 -12.57
C PHE A 50 -42.19 18.57 -12.97
N ASP A 51 -42.84 19.25 -12.03
CA ASP A 51 -43.04 20.69 -12.06
C ASP A 51 -42.40 21.38 -10.84
N ARG A 52 -42.25 22.70 -10.92
CA ARG A 52 -41.49 23.48 -9.93
C ARG A 52 -42.29 23.58 -8.62
N GLY A 53 -42.05 22.62 -7.73
CA GLY A 53 -42.70 22.53 -6.41
C GLY A 53 -43.67 21.37 -6.25
N CYS A 54 -43.72 20.42 -7.21
CA CYS A 54 -44.65 19.28 -7.20
C CYS A 54 -46.10 19.75 -7.02
N SER A 55 -46.51 20.75 -7.80
CA SER A 55 -47.84 21.39 -7.71
C SER A 55 -48.83 20.80 -8.71
N GLY A 56 -48.34 20.18 -9.78
CA GLY A 56 -49.12 19.33 -10.67
C GLY A 56 -49.09 17.90 -10.17
N ASP A 57 -48.32 17.04 -10.85
CA ASP A 57 -48.22 15.63 -10.54
C ASP A 57 -47.33 15.36 -9.32
N HIS A 58 -47.89 14.70 -8.30
CA HIS A 58 -47.15 14.45 -7.07
C HIS A 58 -47.69 13.28 -6.24
N VAL A 59 -46.81 12.75 -5.40
CA VAL A 59 -47.12 11.74 -4.38
C VAL A 59 -46.91 12.34 -3.00
N ASP A 60 -47.98 12.43 -2.22
CA ASP A 60 -47.94 12.80 -0.81
C ASP A 60 -47.97 11.55 0.08
N VAL A 61 -47.16 11.55 1.14
CA VAL A 61 -47.17 10.49 2.16
C VAL A 61 -47.49 11.12 3.52
N PHE A 62 -48.51 10.60 4.21
CA PHE A 62 -48.99 11.10 5.50
C PHE A 62 -48.87 10.03 6.59
N GLU A 63 -48.48 10.43 7.81
CA GLU A 63 -48.67 9.62 9.02
C GLU A 63 -50.14 9.74 9.44
N GLY A 64 -50.84 8.62 9.51
CA GLY A 64 -52.27 8.55 9.76
C GLY A 64 -53.11 8.55 8.49
N ASP A 65 -54.22 9.29 8.54
CA ASP A 65 -55.12 9.52 7.41
C ASP A 65 -54.64 10.68 6.51
N GLU A 66 -55.41 11.03 5.48
CA GLU A 66 -55.10 12.12 4.54
C GLU A 66 -55.04 13.51 5.21
N ASN A 67 -55.50 13.65 6.47
CA ASN A 67 -55.41 14.87 7.28
C ASN A 67 -54.24 14.85 8.28
N GLY A 68 -53.49 13.76 8.33
CA GLY A 68 -52.38 13.54 9.24
C GLY A 68 -51.11 14.31 8.86
N ARG A 69 -50.01 14.06 9.59
CA ARG A 69 -48.75 14.78 9.37
C ARG A 69 -48.10 14.33 8.06
N ARG A 70 -47.96 15.22 7.08
CA ARG A 70 -47.27 14.91 5.81
C ARG A 70 -45.77 14.67 6.04
N ILE A 71 -45.33 13.44 5.75
CA ILE A 71 -43.93 12.99 5.80
C ILE A 71 -43.14 13.61 4.64
N GLY A 72 -43.73 13.62 3.45
CA GLY A 72 -43.10 14.20 2.27
C GLY A 72 -44.05 14.32 1.08
N ARG A 73 -43.68 15.21 0.16
CA ARG A 73 -44.29 15.37 -1.16
C ARG A 73 -43.22 15.12 -2.21
N TYR A 74 -43.49 14.25 -3.16
CA TYR A 74 -42.50 13.77 -4.12
C TYR A 74 -42.97 13.89 -5.56
N CYS A 75 -42.06 14.28 -6.46
CA CYS A 75 -42.25 14.30 -7.91
C CYS A 75 -40.88 14.27 -8.63
N GLY A 76 -40.87 14.03 -9.93
CA GLY A 76 -39.65 13.90 -10.75
C GLY A 76 -39.08 12.49 -10.78
N ASP A 77 -37.80 12.40 -11.15
CA ASP A 77 -37.02 11.17 -11.27
C ASP A 77 -35.70 11.26 -10.48
N ILE A 78 -34.87 10.22 -10.58
CA ILE A 78 -33.58 10.12 -9.86
C ILE A 78 -32.60 11.26 -10.17
N THR A 79 -32.81 12.03 -11.25
CA THR A 79 -31.95 13.16 -11.62
C THR A 79 -32.30 14.44 -10.85
N VAL A 80 -33.48 14.52 -10.23
CA VAL A 80 -33.96 15.68 -9.46
C VAL A 80 -33.98 15.38 -7.97
N ARG A 81 -32.78 15.26 -7.38
CA ARG A 81 -32.54 14.78 -6.00
C ARG A 81 -33.32 15.49 -4.88
N ASP A 82 -33.69 16.75 -5.06
CA ASP A 82 -34.32 17.55 -4.00
C ASP A 82 -35.81 17.23 -3.79
N HIS A 83 -36.48 16.57 -4.75
CA HIS A 83 -37.93 16.25 -4.69
C HIS A 83 -38.24 14.75 -4.92
N TYR A 84 -37.18 13.93 -5.05
CA TYR A 84 -37.23 12.47 -5.18
C TYR A 84 -37.21 11.80 -3.79
N PRO A 85 -37.93 10.67 -3.57
CA PRO A 85 -37.88 9.96 -2.29
C PRO A 85 -36.54 9.22 -2.12
N VAL A 86 -35.57 9.86 -1.46
CA VAL A 86 -34.24 9.27 -1.19
C VAL A 86 -34.29 8.36 0.03
N GLY A 87 -34.07 7.06 -0.17
CA GLY A 87 -34.01 6.06 0.90
C GLY A 87 -35.39 5.53 1.32
N LYS A 88 -35.46 4.87 2.48
CA LYS A 88 -36.72 4.34 3.03
C LYS A 88 -37.50 5.47 3.73
N VAL A 89 -38.79 5.60 3.42
CA VAL A 89 -39.72 6.54 4.08
C VAL A 89 -40.39 5.80 5.23
N VAL A 90 -40.13 6.21 6.47
CA VAL A 90 -40.64 5.54 7.68
C VAL A 90 -41.73 6.39 8.32
N SER A 91 -42.89 5.77 8.53
CA SER A 91 -43.98 6.29 9.35
C SER A 91 -44.00 5.54 10.67
N ASN A 92 -44.02 6.28 11.77
CA ASN A 92 -44.09 5.68 13.11
C ASN A 92 -45.52 5.45 13.59
N ASP A 93 -46.50 5.83 12.79
CA ASP A 93 -47.91 5.66 13.12
C ASP A 93 -48.44 4.32 12.61
N ASN A 94 -49.50 3.83 13.25
CA ASN A 94 -50.14 2.57 12.92
C ASN A 94 -50.90 2.61 11.59
N THR A 95 -51.09 3.80 11.03
CA THR A 95 -51.73 4.00 9.74
C THR A 95 -50.90 4.98 8.92
N THR A 96 -50.76 4.72 7.62
CA THR A 96 -49.98 5.59 6.71
C THR A 96 -50.71 5.71 5.40
N THR A 97 -50.95 6.93 4.93
CA THR A 97 -51.70 7.16 3.70
C THR A 97 -50.81 7.75 2.61
N VAL A 98 -50.80 7.14 1.44
CA VAL A 98 -50.08 7.58 0.25
C VAL A 98 -51.09 8.05 -0.79
N VAL A 99 -50.99 9.31 -1.20
CA VAL A 99 -51.92 9.92 -2.17
C VAL A 99 -51.14 10.36 -3.41
N PHE A 100 -51.46 9.77 -4.55
CA PHE A 100 -50.97 10.20 -5.86
C PHE A 100 -52.03 11.04 -6.56
N THR A 101 -51.63 12.22 -7.03
CA THR A 101 -52.48 13.11 -7.82
C THR A 101 -51.77 13.45 -9.12
N SER A 102 -52.44 13.28 -10.27
CA SER A 102 -52.00 13.80 -11.56
C SER A 102 -52.94 14.90 -12.07
N ASP A 103 -52.39 15.88 -12.77
CA ASP A 103 -53.12 16.98 -13.38
C ASP A 103 -53.60 16.63 -14.81
N ALA A 104 -54.12 17.59 -15.56
CA ALA A 104 -54.69 17.35 -16.88
C ALA A 104 -53.63 17.19 -18.00
N TRP A 105 -52.34 17.41 -17.73
CA TRP A 105 -51.30 17.55 -18.73
C TRP A 105 -49.96 16.91 -18.34
N SER A 106 -49.48 16.02 -19.21
CA SER A 106 -48.20 15.30 -19.10
C SER A 106 -48.23 14.18 -18.06
N ALA A 107 -47.61 13.05 -18.41
CA ALA A 107 -47.49 11.91 -17.53
C ALA A 107 -46.08 11.34 -17.62
N GLY A 108 -45.59 10.80 -16.51
CA GLY A 108 -44.41 9.95 -16.48
C GLY A 108 -44.79 8.47 -16.46
N ARG A 109 -43.80 7.58 -16.34
CA ARG A 109 -44.05 6.13 -16.18
C ARG A 109 -44.73 5.78 -14.85
N GLY A 110 -44.73 6.72 -13.90
CA GLY A 110 -45.32 6.57 -12.57
C GLY A 110 -44.35 5.94 -11.58
N PHE A 111 -44.88 5.24 -10.59
CA PHE A 111 -44.04 4.64 -9.55
C PHE A 111 -44.48 3.24 -9.15
N LYS A 112 -43.52 2.47 -8.64
CA LYS A 112 -43.75 1.19 -7.96
C LYS A 112 -43.13 1.24 -6.58
N ALA A 113 -43.94 1.03 -5.55
CA ALA A 113 -43.53 1.10 -4.15
C ALA A 113 -43.85 -0.20 -3.41
N SER A 114 -43.04 -0.51 -2.41
CA SER A 114 -43.26 -1.61 -1.47
C SER A 114 -43.37 -1.06 -0.05
N TYR A 115 -44.22 -1.69 0.76
CA TYR A 115 -44.40 -1.34 2.17
C TYR A 115 -44.27 -2.58 3.06
N SER A 116 -43.83 -2.36 4.29
CA SER A 116 -43.74 -3.38 5.34
C SER A 116 -44.17 -2.79 6.68
N THR A 117 -44.91 -3.58 7.44
CA THR A 117 -45.54 -3.23 8.71
C THR A 117 -45.22 -4.32 9.73
N PHE A 118 -45.01 -3.93 10.98
CA PHE A 118 -44.57 -4.86 12.02
C PHE A 118 -45.76 -5.32 12.88
N ASP A 119 -46.16 -6.61 12.77
CA ASP A 119 -47.12 -7.25 13.68
C ASP A 119 -46.36 -8.13 14.70
N PRO A 120 -46.47 -7.86 16.01
CA PRO A 120 -45.70 -8.56 17.01
C PRO A 120 -46.14 -10.01 17.31
N ASN A 121 -47.23 -10.54 16.73
CA ASN A 121 -47.80 -11.84 17.16
C ASN A 121 -48.07 -12.90 16.06
N LEU A 122 -47.76 -12.68 14.79
CA LEU A 122 -47.86 -13.70 13.72
C LEU A 122 -46.48 -14.03 13.13
N GLN A 123 -46.12 -15.31 13.11
CA GLN A 123 -44.84 -15.81 12.60
C GLN A 123 -44.80 -15.82 11.06
N GLN A 124 -43.78 -15.10 10.53
CA GLN A 124 -43.05 -15.20 9.22
C GLN A 124 -43.83 -14.98 7.91
N ASP A 125 -43.40 -14.22 6.89
CA ASP A 125 -42.20 -13.43 6.47
C ASP A 125 -42.71 -12.43 5.37
N GLU A 126 -42.15 -11.23 5.08
CA GLU A 126 -40.99 -10.99 4.20
C GLU A 126 -40.49 -9.52 4.37
N ASN A 127 -40.03 -9.22 5.57
CA ASN A 127 -38.82 -8.44 5.84
C ASN A 127 -38.42 -8.68 7.30
N ALA A 128 -38.89 -9.79 7.85
CA ALA A 128 -38.68 -10.11 9.24
C ALA A 128 -37.21 -10.44 9.37
N THR A 129 -36.58 -9.78 10.33
CA THR A 129 -35.50 -10.41 11.04
C THR A 129 -35.89 -11.85 11.35
N CYS A 130 -35.41 -12.79 10.55
CA CYS A 130 -35.63 -14.21 10.81
C CYS A 130 -34.92 -14.56 12.12
N GLY A 131 -35.20 -15.72 12.72
CA GLY A 131 -34.64 -16.06 14.03
C GLY A 131 -35.50 -15.66 15.23
N ARG A 132 -35.12 -16.19 16.39
CA ARG A 132 -35.99 -16.29 17.58
C ARG A 132 -35.19 -16.42 18.87
N ALA A 133 -35.80 -16.08 20.00
CA ALA A 133 -35.26 -16.42 21.30
C ALA A 133 -35.36 -17.94 21.55
N LEU A 134 -34.26 -18.56 21.95
CA LEU A 134 -34.13 -19.98 22.24
C LEU A 134 -33.84 -20.14 23.73
N THR A 135 -34.66 -20.93 24.42
CA THR A 135 -34.51 -21.18 25.86
C THR A 135 -34.45 -22.68 26.11
N GLY A 136 -33.50 -23.13 26.94
CA GLY A 136 -33.32 -24.55 27.26
C GLY A 136 -31.86 -24.98 27.26
N ALA A 137 -31.55 -26.12 27.89
CA ALA A 137 -30.18 -26.62 28.05
C ALA A 137 -29.53 -27.10 26.74
N SER A 138 -30.32 -27.33 25.69
CA SER A 138 -29.85 -27.64 24.35
C SER A 138 -30.96 -27.39 23.32
N GLY A 139 -30.61 -27.21 22.04
CA GLY A 139 -31.58 -27.03 20.95
C GLY A 139 -30.93 -26.91 19.58
N ASN A 140 -31.73 -26.77 18.53
CA ASN A 140 -31.25 -26.55 17.15
C ASN A 140 -32.06 -25.47 16.41
N PHE A 141 -31.46 -24.91 15.36
CA PHE A 141 -32.07 -23.93 14.46
C PHE A 141 -31.34 -23.89 13.11
N THR A 142 -32.02 -23.37 12.08
CA THR A 142 -31.53 -23.36 10.70
C THR A 142 -31.63 -21.96 10.10
N SER A 143 -30.84 -21.71 9.04
CA SER A 143 -31.03 -20.56 8.16
C SER A 143 -32.41 -20.61 7.48
N PRO A 144 -32.92 -19.46 6.98
CA PRO A 144 -34.17 -19.42 6.22
C PRO A 144 -34.12 -20.37 5.03
N ASN A 145 -35.25 -21.03 4.75
CA ASN A 145 -35.45 -21.96 3.64
C ASN A 145 -34.61 -23.25 3.64
N TYR A 146 -33.71 -23.47 4.61
CA TYR A 146 -32.89 -24.70 4.69
C TYR A 146 -33.76 -25.97 4.64
N PRO A 147 -33.47 -26.94 3.74
CA PRO A 147 -32.22 -27.12 2.99
C PRO A 147 -32.15 -26.42 1.63
N ASP A 148 -33.20 -25.71 1.21
CA ASP A 148 -33.18 -24.88 0.00
C ASP A 148 -32.42 -23.57 0.25
N ASN A 149 -32.08 -22.87 -0.84
CA ASN A 149 -31.28 -21.66 -0.72
C ASN A 149 -31.99 -20.56 0.09
N TYR A 150 -31.27 -19.88 0.98
CA TYR A 150 -31.78 -18.68 1.67
C TYR A 150 -32.05 -17.54 0.67
N GLY A 151 -32.84 -16.54 1.05
CA GLY A 151 -33.15 -15.40 0.19
C GLY A 151 -32.04 -14.34 0.18
N ASP A 152 -32.03 -13.50 -0.86
CA ASP A 152 -31.19 -12.29 -0.90
C ASP A 152 -31.65 -11.30 0.19
N ILE A 153 -30.72 -10.54 0.79
CA ILE A 153 -30.97 -9.51 1.80
C ILE A 153 -31.64 -10.04 3.09
N ALA A 154 -31.44 -11.31 3.43
CA ALA A 154 -31.91 -11.89 4.67
C ALA A 154 -31.13 -11.28 5.85
N THR A 155 -31.79 -11.09 6.99
CA THR A 155 -31.12 -10.80 8.27
C THR A 155 -31.81 -11.62 9.33
N CYS A 156 -31.12 -12.50 10.05
CA CYS A 156 -31.70 -13.28 11.13
C CYS A 156 -30.97 -13.08 12.46
N ILE A 157 -31.66 -13.21 13.59
CA ILE A 157 -31.08 -13.12 14.94
C ILE A 157 -31.68 -14.21 15.84
N TRP A 158 -30.85 -15.07 16.43
CA TRP A 158 -31.23 -16.03 17.46
C TRP A 158 -30.56 -15.71 18.79
N THR A 159 -31.34 -15.57 19.87
CA THR A 159 -30.80 -15.31 21.22
C THR A 159 -31.02 -16.53 22.09
N ILE A 160 -29.95 -17.24 22.42
CA ILE A 160 -29.95 -18.41 23.29
C ILE A 160 -29.76 -17.95 24.73
N THR A 161 -30.69 -18.31 25.61
CA THR A 161 -30.60 -18.04 27.06
C THR A 161 -30.72 -19.34 27.84
N VAL A 162 -29.71 -19.60 28.67
CA VAL A 162 -29.63 -20.73 29.61
C VAL A 162 -29.59 -20.22 31.04
N ASN A 163 -29.51 -21.11 32.02
CA ASN A 163 -29.47 -20.71 33.43
C ASN A 163 -28.19 -19.91 33.75
N ASP A 164 -28.26 -18.95 34.67
CA ASP A 164 -27.20 -17.99 35.01
C ASP A 164 -25.89 -18.63 35.54
N THR A 165 -26.01 -19.85 36.07
CA THR A 165 -24.93 -20.75 36.53
C THR A 165 -24.30 -21.60 35.42
N ARG A 166 -24.81 -21.50 34.19
CA ARG A 166 -24.38 -22.28 33.03
C ARG A 166 -23.92 -21.37 31.89
N SER A 167 -23.14 -21.94 30.97
CA SER A 167 -22.68 -21.28 29.76
C SER A 167 -23.15 -22.02 28.51
N VAL A 168 -23.16 -21.34 27.35
CA VAL A 168 -23.66 -21.89 26.08
C VAL A 168 -22.51 -22.30 25.16
N SER A 169 -22.64 -23.47 24.54
CA SER A 169 -21.72 -24.02 23.53
C SER A 169 -22.49 -24.33 22.23
N LEU A 170 -22.09 -23.75 21.10
CA LEU A 170 -22.75 -23.84 19.78
C LEU A 170 -21.90 -24.66 18.78
N THR A 171 -22.54 -25.40 17.87
CA THR A 171 -21.91 -26.19 16.80
C THR A 171 -22.74 -26.08 15.52
N PHE A 172 -22.08 -26.02 14.36
CA PHE A 172 -22.75 -26.05 13.05
C PHE A 172 -22.62 -27.45 12.45
N ASP A 173 -23.76 -28.13 12.30
CA ASP A 173 -23.83 -29.50 11.76
C ASP A 173 -23.81 -29.49 10.22
N PHE A 174 -24.30 -28.42 9.59
CA PHE A 174 -24.19 -28.15 8.16
C PHE A 174 -23.97 -26.66 7.94
N PHE A 175 -23.12 -26.28 6.98
CA PHE A 175 -22.81 -24.89 6.68
C PHE A 175 -22.33 -24.72 5.22
N ASP A 176 -23.06 -23.93 4.44
CA ASP A 176 -22.75 -23.53 3.06
C ASP A 176 -23.32 -22.12 2.80
N LEU A 177 -22.44 -21.13 2.82
CA LEU A 177 -22.73 -19.72 2.52
C LEU A 177 -21.84 -19.21 1.39
N GLU A 178 -22.21 -18.08 0.78
CA GLU A 178 -21.36 -17.41 -0.19
C GLU A 178 -19.96 -17.13 0.39
N LYS A 179 -18.93 -17.38 -0.42
CA LYS A 179 -17.53 -17.26 -0.01
C LYS A 179 -16.97 -15.92 -0.44
N GLU A 180 -16.57 -15.11 0.54
CA GLU A 180 -15.80 -13.88 0.36
C GLU A 180 -14.73 -13.75 1.47
N PRO A 181 -13.54 -13.18 1.23
CA PRO A 181 -12.42 -13.17 2.20
C PRO A 181 -12.76 -12.62 3.58
N ASP A 182 -13.65 -11.61 3.66
CA ASP A 182 -14.05 -10.95 4.91
C ASP A 182 -15.52 -11.26 5.30
N CYS A 183 -16.19 -12.21 4.62
CA CYS A 183 -17.62 -12.48 4.77
C CYS A 183 -18.48 -11.21 4.59
N SER A 184 -18.11 -10.33 3.67
CA SER A 184 -18.80 -9.06 3.45
C SER A 184 -20.10 -9.17 2.63
N PHE A 185 -20.34 -10.34 2.04
CA PHE A 185 -21.57 -10.66 1.32
C PHE A 185 -22.51 -11.39 2.28
N ASP A 186 -22.36 -12.71 2.41
CA ASP A 186 -23.18 -13.54 3.30
C ASP A 186 -22.38 -14.00 4.54
N ALA A 187 -22.94 -13.82 5.74
CA ALA A 187 -22.21 -14.08 6.99
C ALA A 187 -23.09 -14.50 8.18
N VAL A 188 -22.53 -15.33 9.06
CA VAL A 188 -23.06 -15.62 10.40
C VAL A 188 -22.13 -15.09 11.48
N GLU A 189 -22.59 -14.22 12.36
CA GLU A 189 -21.86 -13.72 13.52
C GLU A 189 -22.40 -14.28 14.83
N VAL A 190 -21.52 -14.55 15.80
CA VAL A 190 -21.90 -15.10 17.11
C VAL A 190 -21.38 -14.19 18.21
N TYR A 191 -22.16 -13.94 19.27
CA TYR A 191 -21.87 -13.05 20.38
C TYR A 191 -22.14 -13.75 21.73
N GLN A 192 -21.30 -13.53 22.75
CA GLN A 192 -21.64 -13.83 24.14
C GLN A 192 -22.35 -12.61 24.76
N GLY A 193 -23.64 -12.75 25.06
CA GLY A 193 -24.55 -11.63 25.36
C GLY A 193 -25.31 -11.15 24.13
N THR A 194 -25.81 -9.91 24.16
CA THR A 194 -26.55 -9.29 23.04
C THR A 194 -25.60 -8.63 22.04
N PRO A 195 -26.00 -8.34 20.79
CA PRO A 195 -25.11 -7.68 19.82
C PRO A 195 -24.64 -6.27 20.22
N GLU A 196 -25.41 -5.54 21.04
CA GLU A 196 -25.12 -4.16 21.43
C GLU A 196 -24.18 -4.04 22.62
N ALA A 197 -24.19 -5.04 23.52
CA ALA A 197 -23.45 -5.01 24.79
C ALA A 197 -22.54 -6.23 25.00
N GLY A 198 -22.75 -7.29 24.23
CA GLY A 198 -22.04 -8.56 24.30
C GLY A 198 -20.80 -8.61 23.40
N ARG A 199 -19.86 -9.50 23.76
CA ARG A 199 -18.60 -9.67 23.02
C ARG A 199 -18.80 -10.62 21.84
N LYS A 200 -18.45 -10.20 20.62
CA LYS A 200 -18.45 -11.06 19.41
C LYS A 200 -17.44 -12.21 19.57
N LEU A 201 -17.90 -13.43 19.38
CA LEU A 201 -17.14 -14.69 19.42
C LEU A 201 -16.59 -15.08 18.04
N GLY A 202 -17.24 -14.70 16.94
CA GLY A 202 -16.73 -14.93 15.58
C GLY A 202 -17.71 -14.55 14.46
N THR A 203 -17.21 -14.48 13.22
CA THR A 203 -17.97 -14.27 11.97
C THR A 203 -17.56 -15.35 10.96
N PHE A 204 -18.54 -16.00 10.32
CA PHE A 204 -18.38 -17.22 9.53
C PHE A 204 -19.06 -17.15 8.16
N CYS A 205 -18.43 -17.69 7.11
CA CYS A 205 -18.94 -17.81 5.74
C CYS A 205 -18.16 -18.88 4.93
N GLY A 206 -18.58 -19.19 3.70
CA GLY A 206 -17.99 -20.23 2.85
C GLY A 206 -18.65 -21.61 2.98
N ASN A 207 -18.07 -22.64 2.34
CA ASN A 207 -18.72 -23.94 2.18
C ASN A 207 -17.84 -25.17 2.41
N SER A 208 -16.56 -24.98 2.75
CA SER A 208 -15.63 -26.06 3.01
C SER A 208 -14.76 -25.76 4.22
N SER A 209 -14.34 -26.79 4.96
CA SER A 209 -13.38 -26.65 6.07
C SER A 209 -12.00 -26.16 5.63
N ALA A 210 -11.72 -26.12 4.32
CA ALA A 210 -10.55 -25.46 3.74
C ALA A 210 -10.70 -23.93 3.63
N ASP A 211 -11.92 -23.40 3.78
CA ASP A 211 -12.18 -21.97 3.81
C ASP A 211 -11.85 -21.41 5.18
N ASP A 212 -11.10 -20.33 5.14
CA ASP A 212 -10.54 -19.69 6.31
C ASP A 212 -11.62 -19.38 7.37
N LYS A 213 -12.77 -18.84 6.96
CA LYS A 213 -13.88 -18.42 7.85
C LYS A 213 -14.98 -19.50 8.04
N TYR A 214 -14.69 -20.76 7.69
CA TYR A 214 -15.62 -21.86 7.95
C TYR A 214 -15.67 -22.19 9.45
N PRO A 215 -16.85 -22.42 10.06
CA PRO A 215 -16.94 -22.76 11.48
C PRO A 215 -16.32 -24.15 11.72
N THR A 216 -15.18 -24.19 12.42
CA THR A 216 -14.49 -25.43 12.79
C THR A 216 -14.58 -25.66 14.30
N GLY A 217 -15.29 -26.72 14.69
CA GLY A 217 -15.47 -27.10 16.09
C GLY A 217 -16.57 -26.33 16.84
N GLN A 218 -16.52 -26.41 18.18
CA GLN A 218 -17.56 -25.89 19.07
C GLN A 218 -17.22 -24.47 19.59
N ILE A 219 -18.18 -23.54 19.48
CA ILE A 219 -18.05 -22.14 19.90
C ILE A 219 -18.62 -21.98 21.32
N ARG A 220 -17.80 -21.56 22.29
CA ARG A 220 -18.21 -21.49 23.72
C ARG A 220 -18.31 -20.06 24.24
N SER A 221 -19.40 -19.76 24.96
CA SER A 221 -19.61 -18.52 25.71
C SER A 221 -19.17 -18.68 27.18
N ASN A 222 -18.83 -17.59 27.86
CA ASN A 222 -18.65 -17.56 29.32
C ASN A 222 -19.88 -16.99 30.06
N LEU A 223 -20.93 -16.65 29.31
CA LEU A 223 -22.20 -16.13 29.80
C LEU A 223 -23.33 -17.11 29.55
N HIS A 224 -24.41 -16.96 30.32
CA HIS A 224 -25.65 -17.71 30.15
C HIS A 224 -26.49 -17.23 28.95
N VAL A 225 -26.03 -16.21 28.22
CA VAL A 225 -26.68 -15.69 27.01
C VAL A 225 -25.70 -15.72 25.84
N MET A 226 -26.13 -16.19 24.68
CA MET A 226 -25.39 -16.17 23.41
C MET A 226 -26.33 -15.71 22.28
N THR A 227 -25.90 -14.79 21.42
CA THR A 227 -26.69 -14.34 20.26
C THR A 227 -26.01 -14.70 18.95
N VAL A 228 -26.74 -15.22 17.97
CA VAL A 228 -26.26 -15.58 16.63
C VAL A 228 -27.00 -14.73 15.60
N THR A 229 -26.30 -14.06 14.70
CA THR A 229 -26.88 -13.21 13.65
C THR A 229 -26.46 -13.68 12.27
N PHE A 230 -27.39 -13.86 11.33
CA PHE A 230 -27.13 -14.20 9.93
C PHE A 230 -27.49 -13.02 9.03
N SER A 231 -26.71 -12.72 8.00
CA SER A 231 -27.05 -11.71 6.99
C SER A 231 -26.65 -12.16 5.59
N SER A 232 -27.45 -11.85 4.56
CA SER A 232 -27.11 -12.06 3.15
C SER A 232 -27.18 -10.78 2.32
N ASP A 233 -26.52 -10.78 1.17
CA ASP A 233 -26.44 -9.63 0.25
C ASP A 233 -27.45 -9.70 -0.90
N LEU A 234 -27.25 -8.93 -1.98
CA LEU A 234 -28.20 -8.80 -3.10
C LEU A 234 -28.16 -9.98 -4.10
N SER A 235 -27.29 -10.98 -3.93
CA SER A 235 -27.16 -12.09 -4.88
C SER A 235 -26.48 -13.34 -4.30
N MET A 236 -26.28 -14.37 -5.14
CA MET A 236 -25.43 -15.55 -4.85
C MET A 236 -25.79 -16.40 -3.61
N THR A 237 -27.08 -16.69 -3.44
CA THR A 237 -27.59 -17.53 -2.36
C THR A 237 -27.14 -18.99 -2.39
N ARG A 238 -27.07 -19.61 -1.20
CA ARG A 238 -26.62 -21.00 -0.94
C ARG A 238 -27.60 -21.73 0.00
N PRO A 239 -27.46 -23.05 0.21
CA PRO A 239 -28.34 -23.81 1.09
C PRO A 239 -28.39 -23.32 2.54
N GLY A 240 -27.34 -22.64 3.04
CA GLY A 240 -27.32 -22.06 4.38
C GLY A 240 -26.77 -22.99 5.44
N PHE A 241 -27.36 -23.02 6.65
CA PHE A 241 -26.79 -23.77 7.78
C PHE A 241 -27.83 -24.43 8.70
N LEU A 242 -27.37 -25.46 9.41
CA LEU A 242 -28.04 -26.11 10.54
C LEU A 242 -27.10 -26.06 11.75
N ALA A 243 -27.58 -25.50 12.87
CA ALA A 243 -26.80 -25.30 14.08
C ALA A 243 -27.47 -25.95 15.30
N THR A 244 -26.65 -26.50 16.19
CA THR A 244 -27.03 -27.11 17.49
C THR A 244 -26.30 -26.43 18.64
N TYR A 245 -26.97 -26.25 19.78
CA TYR A 245 -26.35 -25.71 21.00
C TYR A 245 -26.63 -26.58 22.22
N VAL A 246 -25.73 -26.51 23.20
CA VAL A 246 -25.79 -27.19 24.52
C VAL A 246 -25.29 -26.28 25.63
N SER A 247 -25.68 -26.54 26.89
CA SER A 247 -25.28 -25.74 28.05
C SER A 247 -24.36 -26.51 29.01
N ASP A 248 -23.26 -25.88 29.44
CA ASP A 248 -22.22 -26.44 30.34
C ASP A 248 -22.13 -25.67 31.68
N GLU A 249 -21.50 -26.23 32.73
CA GLU A 249 -21.34 -25.56 34.04
C GLU A 249 -20.27 -24.46 34.02
N ARG A 250 -20.55 -23.31 34.67
CA ARG A 250 -19.67 -22.12 34.66
C ARG A 250 -18.52 -22.24 35.66
N THR A 251 -17.27 -22.12 35.21
CA THR A 251 -16.08 -22.10 36.09
C THR A 251 -15.77 -20.68 36.61
N ASP A 252 -15.61 -20.52 37.92
CA ASP A 252 -15.45 -19.23 38.64
C ASP A 252 -14.05 -18.60 38.45
N VAL A 253 -13.97 -17.27 38.30
CA VAL A 253 -12.71 -16.54 38.02
C VAL A 253 -12.08 -15.98 39.30
N THR A 254 -10.97 -16.58 39.76
CA THR A 254 -10.18 -16.14 40.93
C THR A 254 -8.95 -15.32 40.51
N CYS A 255 -8.80 -14.08 41.00
CA CYS A 255 -7.65 -13.19 40.72
C CYS A 255 -6.44 -13.47 41.63
N ALA A 256 -5.22 -13.22 41.15
CA ALA A 256 -3.99 -13.42 41.93
C ALA A 256 -3.71 -12.26 42.92
N GLU A 257 -2.85 -12.48 43.94
CA GLU A 257 -2.51 -11.47 44.98
C GLU A 257 -1.88 -10.17 44.43
N ASP A 258 -1.36 -10.19 43.20
CA ASP A 258 -0.76 -9.07 42.47
C ASP A 258 -1.72 -8.44 41.42
N GLU A 259 -3.01 -8.78 41.49
CA GLU A 259 -4.06 -8.30 40.59
C GLU A 259 -5.22 -7.66 41.38
N PHE A 260 -5.72 -6.53 40.88
CA PHE A 260 -6.93 -5.87 41.30
C PHE A 260 -8.12 -6.46 40.54
N ARG A 261 -9.14 -6.92 41.27
CA ARG A 261 -10.38 -7.45 40.69
C ARG A 261 -11.33 -6.31 40.33
N CYS A 262 -11.79 -6.26 39.08
CA CYS A 262 -12.82 -5.31 38.67
C CYS A 262 -14.14 -5.62 39.38
N ALA A 263 -14.92 -4.59 39.74
CA ALA A 263 -16.07 -4.77 40.64
C ALA A 263 -17.21 -5.57 40.02
N ASP A 264 -17.34 -5.57 38.69
CA ASP A 264 -18.27 -6.41 37.92
C ASP A 264 -17.90 -7.91 37.91
N GLY A 265 -16.73 -8.29 38.45
CA GLY A 265 -16.25 -9.66 38.53
C GLY A 265 -15.91 -10.29 37.19
N SER A 266 -15.90 -9.51 36.10
CA SER A 266 -15.67 -9.99 34.73
C SER A 266 -14.19 -10.19 34.40
N ASP A 267 -13.30 -9.46 35.08
CA ASP A 267 -11.85 -9.51 34.82
C ASP A 267 -10.97 -9.12 36.03
N CYS A 268 -9.68 -9.44 35.93
CA CYS A 268 -8.62 -9.11 36.89
C CYS A 268 -7.54 -8.27 36.17
N VAL A 269 -7.25 -7.07 36.68
CA VAL A 269 -6.21 -6.17 36.13
C VAL A 269 -5.00 -6.11 37.08
N PRO A 270 -3.76 -5.88 36.61
CA PRO A 270 -2.60 -5.78 37.50
C PRO A 270 -2.75 -4.69 38.58
N LEU A 271 -2.32 -4.95 39.82
CA LEU A 271 -2.41 -3.98 40.93
C LEU A 271 -1.67 -2.66 40.65
N SER A 272 -0.66 -2.67 39.78
CA SER A 272 0.08 -1.48 39.35
C SER A 272 -0.74 -0.50 38.49
N TRP A 273 -1.88 -0.93 37.98
CA TRP A 273 -2.77 -0.15 37.11
C TRP A 273 -3.91 0.50 37.88
N ARG A 274 -3.97 0.26 39.18
CA ARG A 274 -4.84 1.01 40.05
C ARG A 274 -4.28 2.42 40.22
N CYS A 275 -5.06 3.44 39.87
CA CYS A 275 -4.71 4.84 40.03
C CYS A 275 -3.52 5.29 39.19
N ASP A 276 -3.36 4.72 38.01
CA ASP A 276 -2.31 5.11 37.07
C ASP A 276 -2.77 6.21 36.10
N GLY A 277 -4.04 6.61 36.20
CA GLY A 277 -4.64 7.66 35.39
C GLY A 277 -5.30 7.14 34.12
N THR A 278 -5.38 5.82 33.93
CA THR A 278 -6.04 5.16 32.80
C THR A 278 -7.10 4.18 33.29
N THR A 279 -8.27 4.18 32.63
CA THR A 279 -9.42 3.36 33.04
C THR A 279 -9.34 1.97 32.41
N ASP A 280 -8.77 1.03 33.14
CA ASP A 280 -8.39 -0.31 32.65
C ASP A 280 -9.40 -1.39 33.05
N CYS A 281 -10.17 -1.20 34.13
CA CYS A 281 -11.38 -1.99 34.32
C CYS A 281 -12.50 -1.50 33.39
N TRP A 282 -13.31 -2.43 32.87
CA TRP A 282 -14.45 -2.08 32.00
C TRP A 282 -15.42 -1.12 32.70
N ASP A 283 -15.72 -1.39 33.98
CA ASP A 283 -16.53 -0.55 34.88
C ASP A 283 -15.78 0.67 35.44
N GLY A 284 -14.48 0.81 35.14
CA GLY A 284 -13.60 1.89 35.57
C GLY A 284 -13.32 1.99 37.06
N THR A 285 -13.49 0.89 37.78
CA THR A 285 -13.34 0.85 39.23
C THR A 285 -11.90 0.93 39.74
N ASP A 286 -10.93 0.65 38.87
CA ASP A 286 -9.50 0.76 39.12
C ASP A 286 -9.01 2.20 39.32
N GLU A 287 -9.69 3.18 38.73
CA GLU A 287 -9.36 4.62 38.85
C GLU A 287 -10.18 5.35 39.92
N ASN A 288 -11.08 4.63 40.58
CA ASN A 288 -11.88 5.21 41.64
C ASN A 288 -11.12 5.20 42.97
N ASN A 289 -11.14 6.34 43.67
CA ASN A 289 -10.63 6.51 45.04
C ASN A 289 -9.09 6.63 45.19
N CYS A 290 -8.42 7.32 44.26
CA CYS A 290 -6.96 7.52 44.22
C CYS A 290 -6.37 8.55 45.22
N GLY A 291 -7.05 8.76 46.34
CA GLY A 291 -6.90 9.92 47.22
C GLY A 291 -5.63 10.02 48.08
N ASN A 292 -4.50 9.35 47.77
CA ASN A 292 -3.20 9.59 48.46
C ASN A 292 -1.93 9.01 47.77
N TYR A 293 -1.99 8.50 46.54
CA TYR A 293 -0.82 7.94 45.85
C TYR A 293 -0.09 8.99 44.99
N ARG A 294 0.57 9.98 45.62
CA ARG A 294 1.57 10.84 44.94
C ARG A 294 2.87 10.92 45.74
N SER A 295 3.95 10.49 45.09
CA SER A 295 5.37 10.60 45.47
C SER A 295 5.87 9.70 46.62
N SER A 296 6.55 8.61 46.28
CA SER A 296 7.83 8.15 46.89
C SER A 296 8.11 6.68 46.52
N ASN A 297 9.17 6.46 45.74
CA ASN A 297 10.21 5.44 45.96
C ASN A 297 10.93 5.10 44.64
N LYS A 298 12.00 5.87 44.40
CA LYS A 298 13.19 5.39 43.72
C LYS A 298 13.81 4.30 44.60
N THR A 299 13.83 3.06 44.14
CA THR A 299 14.76 2.05 44.66
C THR A 299 15.77 1.66 43.58
N LYS A 300 17.00 1.97 43.95
CA LYS A 300 18.31 1.77 43.33
C LYS A 300 18.57 0.27 43.14
N LEU A 301 18.84 -0.16 41.90
CA LEU A 301 19.49 -1.44 41.61
C LEU A 301 20.67 -1.17 40.68
N THR A 302 21.86 -1.34 41.25
CA THR A 302 23.19 -1.18 40.67
C THR A 302 23.54 -2.36 39.76
N PHE A 303 24.07 -2.10 38.57
CA PHE A 303 24.96 -3.02 37.86
C PHE A 303 26.21 -2.27 37.39
N HIS A 304 27.37 -2.80 37.76
CA HIS A 304 28.69 -2.30 37.38
C HIS A 304 29.00 -2.56 35.90
N PRO A 305 29.69 -1.63 35.20
CA PRO A 305 30.24 -1.85 33.86
C PRO A 305 31.71 -2.32 33.92
N PRO A 306 32.19 -3.11 32.94
CA PRO A 306 33.56 -3.03 32.43
C PRO A 306 33.54 -2.20 31.13
N GLN A 307 34.01 -0.94 31.11
CA GLN A 307 35.38 -0.50 30.77
C GLN A 307 35.97 -1.23 29.54
N LEU A 308 36.49 -0.65 28.46
CA LEU A 308 36.87 0.70 27.97
C LEU A 308 36.93 0.52 26.43
N VAL A 309 36.74 1.52 25.55
CA VAL A 309 37.67 2.63 25.29
C VAL A 309 36.88 3.86 24.78
N GLU A 310 37.05 4.98 25.47
CA GLU A 310 36.68 6.33 25.04
C GLU A 310 37.70 6.89 24.04
N ALA A 311 37.24 7.78 23.15
CA ALA A 311 37.96 9.02 22.89
C ALA A 311 36.98 10.10 22.36
N CYS A 312 36.69 11.06 23.26
CA CYS A 312 36.39 12.50 23.12
C CYS A 312 35.92 13.06 21.75
N ILE A 313 34.94 13.97 21.67
CA ILE A 313 35.03 15.35 22.19
C ILE A 313 33.65 15.90 22.64
N THR A 314 33.71 16.71 23.69
CA THR A 314 32.69 17.41 24.49
C THR A 314 31.98 18.61 23.84
N MET A 315 30.67 18.74 24.18
CA MET A 315 29.84 19.95 24.47
C MET A 315 29.52 20.97 23.32
N PRO A 316 28.43 21.79 23.38
CA PRO A 316 27.53 22.08 24.50
C PRO A 316 26.01 21.94 24.23
N THR A 317 25.28 21.91 25.34
CA THR A 317 23.82 21.98 25.47
C THR A 317 23.23 23.32 25.05
N THR A 318 22.18 23.31 24.23
CA THR A 318 21.00 24.18 24.40
C THR A 318 19.73 23.52 23.81
N GLY A 319 18.83 23.14 24.71
CA GLY A 319 17.36 23.20 24.54
C GLY A 319 16.68 22.48 23.36
N HIS A 320 16.40 21.19 23.51
CA HIS A 320 15.20 20.60 22.88
C HIS A 320 14.45 19.72 23.89
N ARG A 321 13.13 19.96 23.96
CA ARG A 321 12.16 19.26 24.82
C ARG A 321 12.26 17.75 24.60
N ARG A 322 12.50 17.00 25.68
CA ARG A 322 12.31 15.54 25.73
C ARG A 322 10.82 15.24 25.59
N TYR A 323 10.42 14.51 24.55
CA TYR A 323 9.19 13.72 24.62
C TYR A 323 9.46 12.54 25.56
N LYS A 324 8.61 12.39 26.56
CA LYS A 324 8.71 11.39 27.63
C LYS A 324 7.83 10.21 27.19
N PHE A 325 8.42 9.10 26.75
CA PHE A 325 7.67 7.87 26.49
C PHE A 325 7.17 7.29 27.81
N SER A 326 5.89 6.93 27.89
CA SER A 326 5.35 6.11 29.00
C SER A 326 5.81 4.67 28.79
N THR A 327 6.55 4.14 29.76
CA THR A 327 7.06 2.76 29.74
C THR A 327 6.20 1.90 30.66
N CYS A 328 5.81 0.72 30.18
CA CYS A 328 4.87 -0.20 30.85
C CYS A 328 5.39 -1.65 30.78
N GLY A 329 4.83 -2.54 31.58
CA GLY A 329 5.15 -3.98 31.53
C GLY A 329 5.88 -4.52 32.77
N LEU A 330 5.83 -5.84 32.94
CA LEU A 330 6.17 -6.55 34.19
C LEU A 330 6.95 -7.84 33.92
N LYS A 331 7.65 -8.34 34.95
CA LYS A 331 8.32 -9.63 34.90
C LYS A 331 7.49 -10.69 35.63
N PHE A 332 7.15 -11.76 34.94
CA PHE A 332 6.38 -12.87 35.46
C PHE A 332 7.27 -14.10 35.75
N THR A 333 7.03 -14.76 36.87
CA THR A 333 7.76 -15.97 37.29
C THR A 333 6.86 -17.17 37.61
N LYS A 334 5.54 -16.99 37.54
CA LYS A 334 4.54 -18.02 37.84
C LYS A 334 4.38 -18.99 36.66
N ALA A 335 3.84 -20.18 36.94
CA ALA A 335 3.64 -21.22 35.93
C ALA A 335 2.57 -20.87 34.88
N SER A 336 1.69 -19.92 35.16
CA SER A 336 0.70 -19.36 34.24
C SER A 336 0.31 -17.94 34.65
N GLY A 337 -0.24 -17.16 33.72
CA GLY A 337 -0.71 -15.80 34.00
C GLY A 337 -1.27 -15.10 32.77
N ARG A 338 -1.69 -13.83 32.93
CA ARG A 338 -2.30 -13.01 31.88
C ARG A 338 -1.49 -11.76 31.59
N ILE A 339 -1.52 -11.32 30.33
CA ILE A 339 -0.85 -10.12 29.81
C ILE A 339 -1.86 -9.35 28.99
N MET A 340 -2.04 -8.07 29.26
CA MET A 340 -2.94 -7.21 28.50
C MET A 340 -2.29 -5.87 28.20
N THR A 341 -2.79 -5.17 27.19
CA THR A 341 -2.37 -3.79 26.87
C THR A 341 -3.00 -2.81 27.86
N PRO A 342 -2.30 -1.72 28.26
CA PRO A 342 -2.92 -0.69 29.10
C PRO A 342 -4.24 -0.19 28.47
N SER A 343 -5.28 -0.09 29.29
CA SER A 343 -6.65 0.28 28.92
C SER A 343 -7.48 -0.74 28.13
N PHE A 344 -6.98 -1.96 27.92
CA PHE A 344 -7.78 -3.02 27.28
C PHE A 344 -9.07 -3.33 28.10
N PRO A 345 -10.28 -3.38 27.49
CA PRO A 345 -10.57 -3.44 26.06
C PRO A 345 -10.87 -2.06 25.40
N LYS A 346 -10.72 -0.96 26.14
CA LYS A 346 -10.74 0.40 25.57
C LYS A 346 -9.46 0.63 24.74
N LYS A 347 -9.50 1.66 23.89
CA LYS A 347 -8.41 1.91 22.94
C LYS A 347 -7.12 2.33 23.67
N TYR A 348 -6.01 1.61 23.45
CA TYR A 348 -4.73 1.88 24.12
C TYR A 348 -4.15 3.25 23.75
N SER A 349 -3.36 3.87 24.62
CA SER A 349 -2.79 5.20 24.36
C SER A 349 -1.71 5.21 23.26
N ASN A 350 -1.53 6.36 22.59
CA ASN A 350 -0.48 6.56 21.61
C ASN A 350 0.91 6.61 22.28
N SER A 351 1.94 6.14 21.58
CA SER A 351 3.36 6.21 21.95
C SER A 351 3.73 5.39 23.19
N LEU A 352 3.01 4.29 23.43
CA LEU A 352 3.32 3.34 24.49
C LEU A 352 4.48 2.45 24.10
N GLN A 353 5.34 2.17 25.09
CA GLN A 353 6.37 1.17 24.98
C GLN A 353 6.29 0.20 26.17
N CYS A 354 5.58 -0.92 25.98
CA CYS A 354 5.42 -1.94 27.01
C CYS A 354 6.32 -3.17 26.77
N SER A 355 6.86 -3.77 27.83
CA SER A 355 7.66 -5.00 27.75
C SER A 355 7.40 -5.94 28.94
N TRP A 356 6.99 -7.17 28.65
CA TRP A 356 6.74 -8.21 29.64
C TRP A 356 7.72 -9.38 29.47
N SER A 357 8.30 -9.87 30.56
CA SER A 357 9.26 -10.99 30.54
C SER A 357 8.74 -12.14 31.40
N ILE A 358 8.47 -13.28 30.77
CA ILE A 358 8.01 -14.52 31.42
C ILE A 358 9.20 -15.44 31.61
N VAL A 359 9.49 -15.83 32.85
CA VAL A 359 10.59 -16.71 33.22
C VAL A 359 10.06 -17.88 34.05
N VAL A 360 10.15 -19.10 33.52
CA VAL A 360 9.73 -20.33 34.20
C VAL A 360 10.93 -21.25 34.46
N GLU A 361 10.71 -22.40 35.09
CA GLU A 361 11.77 -23.37 35.36
C GLU A 361 12.40 -23.94 34.06
N PRO A 362 13.73 -24.21 34.02
CA PRO A 362 14.43 -24.69 32.83
C PRO A 362 13.87 -25.96 32.14
N SER A 363 13.17 -26.80 32.91
CA SER A 363 12.55 -28.06 32.44
C SER A 363 11.19 -27.88 31.78
N LYS A 364 10.63 -26.66 31.79
CA LYS A 364 9.30 -26.33 31.25
C LYS A 364 9.42 -25.45 30.00
N SER A 365 8.42 -25.52 29.14
CA SER A 365 8.23 -24.64 27.99
C SER A 365 7.03 -23.72 28.23
N ILE A 366 7.12 -22.49 27.74
CA ILE A 366 6.04 -21.49 27.84
C ILE A 366 5.19 -21.54 26.58
N VAL A 367 3.87 -21.58 26.74
CA VAL A 367 2.90 -21.45 25.64
C VAL A 367 2.15 -20.15 25.86
N LEU A 368 2.22 -19.23 24.91
CA LEU A 368 1.54 -17.94 24.93
C LEU A 368 0.39 -17.95 23.93
N THR A 369 -0.82 -17.67 24.39
CA THR A 369 -2.03 -17.67 23.57
C THR A 369 -2.73 -16.32 23.67
N PHE A 370 -2.93 -15.66 22.53
CA PHE A 370 -3.71 -14.43 22.46
C PHE A 370 -5.20 -14.78 22.43
N GLN A 371 -5.94 -14.32 23.44
CA GLN A 371 -7.39 -14.52 23.57
C GLN A 371 -8.18 -13.41 22.87
N ASP A 372 -7.61 -12.22 22.75
CA ASP A 372 -8.13 -11.10 21.98
C ASP A 372 -6.96 -10.28 21.47
N PHE A 373 -7.05 -9.79 20.24
CA PHE A 373 -5.96 -9.09 19.57
C PHE A 373 -6.52 -8.16 18.50
N ASN A 374 -6.41 -6.86 18.75
CA ASN A 374 -6.94 -5.79 17.92
C ASN A 374 -5.99 -4.60 18.04
N VAL A 375 -4.90 -4.69 17.30
CA VAL A 375 -3.82 -3.69 17.24
C VAL A 375 -3.87 -3.08 15.84
N GLU A 376 -3.48 -1.81 15.67
CA GLU A 376 -3.56 -1.16 14.35
C GLU A 376 -2.92 -2.04 13.25
N PHE A 377 -3.67 -2.24 12.17
CA PHE A 377 -3.20 -3.07 11.07
C PHE A 377 -2.24 -2.30 10.17
N GLU A 378 -1.05 -2.88 9.97
CA GLU A 378 -0.13 -2.50 8.91
C GLU A 378 0.52 -3.75 8.33
N GLU A 379 0.81 -3.74 7.02
CA GLU A 379 1.28 -4.89 6.24
C GLU A 379 2.59 -5.54 6.76
N ASN A 380 3.31 -4.93 7.71
CA ASN A 380 4.49 -5.51 8.40
C ASN A 380 4.48 -5.27 9.91
N CYS A 381 3.36 -4.81 10.48
CA CYS A 381 3.28 -4.42 11.88
C CYS A 381 4.34 -3.37 12.28
N GLY A 382 4.53 -2.36 11.44
CA GLY A 382 5.52 -1.29 11.64
C GLY A 382 5.02 -0.11 12.49
N PHE A 383 3.70 0.07 12.55
CA PHE A 383 3.03 1.02 13.45
C PHE A 383 2.86 0.35 14.81
N ASP A 384 1.63 0.19 15.26
CA ASP A 384 1.34 -0.53 16.48
C ASP A 384 1.61 -2.03 16.30
N ASN A 385 2.38 -2.63 17.21
CA ASN A 385 2.72 -4.04 17.11
C ASN A 385 3.07 -4.70 18.44
N VAL A 386 2.83 -6.00 18.49
CA VAL A 386 3.25 -6.91 19.55
C VAL A 386 4.33 -7.83 19.01
N THR A 387 5.55 -7.71 19.53
CA THR A 387 6.70 -8.54 19.15
C THR A 387 6.99 -9.56 20.24
N VAL A 388 7.07 -10.85 19.90
CA VAL A 388 7.33 -11.95 20.84
C VAL A 388 8.70 -12.59 20.57
N TYR A 389 9.51 -12.73 21.60
CA TYR A 389 10.85 -13.34 21.57
C TYR A 389 10.91 -14.60 22.43
N ASP A 390 11.52 -15.66 21.92
CA ASP A 390 11.93 -16.86 22.67
C ASP A 390 13.29 -16.59 23.31
N GLY A 391 13.27 -16.01 24.50
CA GLY A 391 14.42 -15.44 25.21
C GLY A 391 14.26 -13.93 25.46
N THR A 392 15.38 -13.20 25.57
CA THR A 392 15.39 -11.74 25.73
C THR A 392 15.50 -11.05 24.36
N PRO A 393 15.06 -9.77 24.19
CA PRO A 393 15.07 -9.11 22.88
C PRO A 393 16.46 -9.02 22.19
N ASP A 394 17.55 -8.96 22.96
CA ASP A 394 18.92 -8.82 22.43
C ASP A 394 19.57 -10.14 21.98
N ARG A 395 19.11 -11.28 22.50
CA ARG A 395 19.75 -12.61 22.31
C ARG A 395 18.78 -13.73 21.95
N GLY A 396 17.49 -13.52 22.14
CA GLY A 396 16.42 -14.47 21.91
C GLY A 396 15.94 -14.49 20.46
N GLN A 397 15.41 -15.63 20.03
CA GLN A 397 14.89 -15.79 18.69
C GLN A 397 13.54 -15.06 18.57
N LEU A 398 13.39 -14.19 17.57
CA LEU A 398 12.11 -13.58 17.25
C LEU A 398 11.11 -14.67 16.83
N LYS A 399 10.04 -14.84 17.59
CA LYS A 399 8.95 -15.78 17.29
C LYS A 399 7.94 -15.20 16.32
N GLY A 400 7.73 -13.89 16.39
CA GLY A 400 6.87 -13.18 15.46
C GLY A 400 6.62 -11.76 15.92
N ARG A 401 6.18 -10.95 14.97
CA ARG A 401 5.65 -9.62 15.21
C ARG A 401 4.23 -9.58 14.66
N TYR A 402 3.31 -9.14 15.51
CA TYR A 402 1.88 -9.25 15.29
C TYR A 402 1.22 -7.88 15.39
N CYS A 403 0.20 -7.66 14.57
CA CYS A 403 -0.60 -6.44 14.50
C CYS A 403 -1.88 -6.77 13.72
N GLY A 404 -2.79 -5.80 13.61
CA GLY A 404 -4.08 -6.01 12.98
C GLY A 404 -5.10 -6.70 13.90
N ASP A 405 -6.16 -7.17 13.26
CA ASP A 405 -7.27 -7.86 13.90
C ASP A 405 -7.56 -9.18 13.17
N ALA A 406 -8.37 -10.04 13.79
CA ALA A 406 -8.70 -11.37 13.25
C ALA A 406 -9.56 -11.32 11.97
N GLU A 407 -10.03 -10.12 11.58
CA GLU A 407 -10.99 -9.88 10.51
C GLU A 407 -10.30 -9.44 9.21
N ARG A 408 -9.21 -8.65 9.28
CA ARG A 408 -8.58 -8.02 8.10
C ARG A 408 -7.25 -8.59 7.60
N ASP A 409 -6.48 -9.37 8.39
CA ASP A 409 -5.26 -10.02 7.88
C ASP A 409 -4.79 -11.24 8.72
N ARG A 410 -4.92 -12.46 8.17
CA ARG A 410 -4.43 -13.70 8.79
C ARG A 410 -2.91 -13.84 8.81
N ARG A 411 -2.15 -13.08 8.00
CA ARG A 411 -0.69 -13.24 7.91
C ARG A 411 0.07 -12.71 9.12
N HIS A 412 -0.48 -11.71 9.80
CA HIS A 412 0.18 -11.02 10.92
C HIS A 412 -0.59 -11.13 12.25
N TYR A 413 -1.72 -11.83 12.24
CA TYR A 413 -2.47 -12.19 13.44
C TYR A 413 -1.84 -13.43 14.13
N PRO A 414 -1.74 -13.48 15.46
CA PRO A 414 -1.20 -14.65 16.17
C PRO A 414 -2.24 -15.78 16.23
N VAL A 415 -2.40 -16.52 15.12
CA VAL A 415 -3.45 -17.55 14.94
C VAL A 415 -3.20 -18.85 15.71
N THR A 416 -1.97 -19.12 16.12
CA THR A 416 -1.59 -20.34 16.85
C THR A 416 -0.91 -20.00 18.19
N PRO A 417 -1.10 -20.82 19.24
CA PRO A 417 -0.37 -20.65 20.49
C PRO A 417 1.14 -20.64 20.25
N ILE A 418 1.80 -19.58 20.69
CA ILE A 418 3.23 -19.38 20.50
C ILE A 418 3.99 -20.18 21.55
N VAL A 419 4.64 -21.26 21.12
CA VAL A 419 5.41 -22.13 22.01
C VAL A 419 6.88 -21.71 22.06
N SER A 420 7.35 -21.40 23.27
CA SER A 420 8.74 -21.17 23.63
C SER A 420 9.49 -22.50 23.75
N LYS A 421 10.66 -22.60 23.11
CA LYS A 421 11.58 -23.72 23.33
C LYS A 421 12.47 -23.47 24.55
N LEU A 422 12.57 -22.23 25.02
CA LEU A 422 13.32 -21.85 26.22
C LEU A 422 12.39 -21.78 27.44
N HIS A 423 13.00 -21.47 28.59
CA HIS A 423 12.29 -21.20 29.84
C HIS A 423 12.07 -19.69 30.06
N VAL A 424 12.40 -18.87 29.04
CA VAL A 424 12.27 -17.42 29.06
C VAL A 424 11.61 -16.97 27.76
N MET A 425 10.57 -16.14 27.85
CA MET A 425 9.89 -15.53 26.72
C MET A 425 9.63 -14.04 27.01
N THR A 426 9.87 -13.16 26.04
CA THR A 426 9.64 -11.71 26.19
C THR A 426 8.63 -11.23 25.16
N VAL A 427 7.61 -10.50 25.61
CA VAL A 427 6.56 -9.88 24.78
C VAL A 427 6.71 -8.37 24.86
N VAL A 428 6.79 -7.69 23.72
CA VAL A 428 7.01 -6.24 23.64
C VAL A 428 5.90 -5.61 22.82
N PHE A 429 5.19 -4.63 23.36
CA PHE A 429 4.16 -3.88 22.65
C PHE A 429 4.60 -2.43 22.43
N HIS A 430 4.58 -1.99 21.18
CA HIS A 430 4.84 -0.61 20.81
C HIS A 430 3.60 -0.02 20.14
N SER A 431 3.17 1.18 20.55
CA SER A 431 2.22 1.99 19.79
C SER A 431 2.86 3.27 19.27
N ASP A 432 2.36 3.78 18.16
CA ASP A 432 2.85 4.98 17.49
C ASP A 432 2.05 6.24 17.90
N THR A 433 2.17 7.35 17.17
CA THR A 433 1.52 8.62 17.56
C THR A 433 0.10 8.81 17.03
N TRP A 434 -0.42 7.87 16.24
CA TRP A 434 -1.65 7.98 15.46
C TRP A 434 -2.41 6.65 15.47
N ILE A 435 -3.75 6.75 15.40
CA ILE A 435 -4.67 5.60 15.38
C ILE A 435 -4.54 4.71 16.63
N ARG A 436 -5.67 4.19 17.10
CA ARG A 436 -5.71 3.37 18.30
C ARG A 436 -6.77 2.33 18.13
N GLU A 437 -6.45 1.12 18.52
CA GLU A 437 -7.39 0.02 18.57
C GLU A 437 -7.46 -0.57 19.98
N ARG A 438 -8.26 -1.62 20.19
CA ARG A 438 -8.58 -2.10 21.55
C ARG A 438 -7.39 -2.72 22.29
N GLY A 439 -6.34 -3.09 21.58
CA GLY A 439 -5.14 -3.73 22.13
C GLY A 439 -5.26 -5.25 22.12
N PHE A 440 -4.59 -5.91 23.05
CA PHE A 440 -4.61 -7.36 23.14
C PHE A 440 -4.73 -7.86 24.59
N LEU A 441 -5.27 -9.08 24.71
CA LEU A 441 -5.30 -9.91 25.91
C LEU A 441 -4.67 -11.27 25.57
N ALA A 442 -3.64 -11.66 26.30
CA ALA A 442 -2.95 -12.93 26.16
C ALA A 442 -2.85 -13.67 27.49
N THR A 443 -2.91 -15.01 27.43
CA THR A 443 -2.62 -15.91 28.54
C THR A 443 -1.34 -16.66 28.25
N TYR A 444 -0.56 -16.98 29.28
CA TYR A 444 0.54 -17.93 29.14
C TYR A 444 0.40 -19.06 30.16
N THR A 445 0.80 -20.26 29.76
CA THR A 445 0.90 -21.45 30.61
C THR A 445 2.24 -22.13 30.37
N SER A 446 2.79 -22.76 31.41
CA SER A 446 4.01 -23.55 31.30
C SER A 446 3.68 -25.04 31.32
N HIS A 447 4.20 -25.75 30.32
CA HIS A 447 4.02 -27.19 30.14
C HIS A 447 5.36 -27.90 30.28
N GLN A 448 5.34 -29.16 30.70
CA GLN A 448 6.51 -30.02 30.58
C GLN A 448 6.76 -30.34 29.09
N LYS A 449 8.00 -30.31 28.64
CA LYS A 449 8.36 -30.65 27.25
C LYS A 449 8.14 -32.17 27.00
N TYR A 450 7.10 -32.53 26.23
CA TYR A 450 6.64 -33.85 25.71
C TYR A 450 7.27 -35.17 26.22
N VAL A 451 6.37 -36.12 26.53
CA VAL A 451 6.62 -37.57 26.73
C VAL A 451 7.05 -38.24 25.41
N ARG A 452 8.10 -39.08 25.46
CA ARG A 452 8.55 -39.95 24.35
C ARG A 452 7.76 -41.26 24.36
N CYS A 453 7.18 -41.64 23.22
CA CYS A 453 6.68 -43.00 23.01
C CYS A 453 7.84 -43.96 22.77
N LYS A 454 7.71 -45.18 23.28
CA LYS A 454 8.83 -46.14 23.26
C LYS A 454 8.98 -46.70 21.85
N GLY A 455 10.17 -47.18 21.50
CA GLY A 455 10.51 -47.58 20.13
C GLY A 455 9.66 -48.72 19.54
N TRP A 456 8.82 -49.37 20.35
CA TRP A 456 7.86 -50.41 19.93
C TRP A 456 6.42 -49.91 19.85
N GLU A 457 6.18 -48.59 19.89
CA GLU A 457 4.85 -47.98 19.83
C GLU A 457 4.74 -47.06 18.59
N PHE A 458 3.68 -47.26 17.80
CA PHE A 458 3.24 -46.37 16.75
C PHE A 458 2.52 -45.15 17.34
N ARG A 459 2.82 -43.98 16.79
CA ARG A 459 2.18 -42.73 17.20
C ARG A 459 1.04 -42.43 16.24
N CYS A 460 -0.16 -42.22 16.76
CA CYS A 460 -1.30 -41.82 15.95
C CYS A 460 -1.06 -40.43 15.34
N THR A 461 -1.50 -40.24 14.11
CA THR A 461 -0.99 -39.16 13.26
C THR A 461 -1.48 -37.77 13.71
N HIS A 462 -2.69 -37.69 14.26
CA HIS A 462 -3.30 -36.43 14.69
C HIS A 462 -3.59 -36.35 16.20
N GLU A 463 -3.12 -37.32 16.99
CA GLU A 463 -3.32 -37.36 18.45
C GLU A 463 -2.04 -37.68 19.24
N PRO A 464 -1.91 -37.21 20.49
CA PRO A 464 -0.73 -37.45 21.33
C PRO A 464 -0.72 -38.83 22.00
N GLN A 465 -1.51 -39.80 21.51
CA GLN A 465 -1.51 -41.19 22.00
C GLN A 465 -0.52 -42.08 21.23
N CYS A 466 -0.07 -43.16 21.87
CA CYS A 466 0.81 -44.15 21.28
C CYS A 466 0.28 -45.56 21.51
N VAL A 467 0.17 -46.31 20.42
CA VAL A 467 -0.31 -47.69 20.38
C VAL A 467 0.86 -48.62 20.05
N PRO A 468 0.90 -49.88 20.50
CA PRO A 468 1.99 -50.78 20.16
C PRO A 468 2.09 -51.01 18.63
N LEU A 469 3.31 -51.07 18.08
CA LEU A 469 3.55 -51.32 16.63
C LEU A 469 2.95 -52.65 16.14
N THR A 470 2.67 -53.60 17.04
CA THR A 470 1.97 -54.85 16.73
C THR A 470 0.51 -54.65 16.33
N ARG A 471 -0.06 -53.48 16.62
CA ARG A 471 -1.43 -53.09 16.27
C ARG A 471 -1.51 -52.19 15.04
N ARG A 472 -0.43 -52.20 14.24
CA ARG A 472 -0.39 -51.49 12.97
C ARG A 472 -0.62 -52.50 11.87
N CYS A 473 -1.60 -52.27 11.01
CA CYS A 473 -2.02 -53.19 9.96
C CYS A 473 -2.54 -54.52 10.52
N ASP A 474 -3.20 -54.49 11.67
CA ASP A 474 -3.77 -55.68 12.32
C ASP A 474 -5.28 -55.85 12.05
N GLY A 475 -5.88 -54.88 11.34
CA GLY A 475 -7.30 -54.86 10.97
C GLY A 475 -8.21 -54.27 12.04
N GLN A 476 -7.69 -53.75 13.15
CA GLN A 476 -8.43 -53.05 14.20
C GLN A 476 -8.08 -51.56 14.22
N ASP A 477 -9.04 -50.72 14.61
CA ASP A 477 -8.88 -49.26 14.66
C ASP A 477 -8.45 -48.86 16.08
N ASP A 478 -7.13 -48.92 16.36
CA ASP A 478 -6.56 -48.64 17.68
C ASP A 478 -6.11 -47.18 17.83
N CYS A 479 -5.85 -46.49 16.72
CA CYS A 479 -5.74 -45.05 16.66
C CYS A 479 -7.09 -44.45 16.28
N SER A 480 -7.75 -43.63 17.12
CA SER A 480 -9.08 -43.04 16.84
C SER A 480 -9.22 -42.32 15.47
N ASP A 481 -8.09 -41.99 14.82
CA ASP A 481 -7.97 -41.40 13.48
C ASP A 481 -7.62 -42.41 12.36
N ARG A 482 -7.66 -43.71 12.67
CA ARG A 482 -7.41 -44.89 11.81
C ARG A 482 -6.07 -44.91 11.09
N SER A 483 -5.10 -44.18 11.65
CA SER A 483 -3.80 -43.96 11.01
C SER A 483 -2.81 -45.12 11.15
N ASP A 484 -3.08 -46.04 12.06
CA ASP A 484 -2.43 -47.34 12.23
C ASP A 484 -2.79 -48.33 11.11
N GLU A 485 -4.00 -48.24 10.54
CA GLU A 485 -4.48 -49.10 9.44
C GLU A 485 -4.25 -48.50 8.04
N GLY A 486 -3.63 -47.31 7.98
CA GLY A 486 -3.26 -46.66 6.73
C GLY A 486 -2.00 -47.28 6.10
N ASN A 487 -2.11 -47.68 4.83
CA ASN A 487 -1.00 -48.05 3.95
C ASN A 487 -0.34 -49.42 4.23
N CYS A 488 -1.18 -50.46 4.34
CA CYS A 488 -0.79 -51.84 4.63
C CYS A 488 -0.79 -52.69 3.34
N GLU A 489 0.32 -52.75 2.61
CA GLU A 489 0.46 -53.65 1.46
C GLU A 489 0.90 -55.06 1.93
N CYS A 490 -0.02 -56.02 1.86
CA CYS A 490 0.26 -57.44 2.14
C CYS A 490 0.61 -58.21 0.85
N ARG A 491 1.73 -58.96 0.86
CA ARG A 491 1.82 -60.26 0.16
C ARG A 491 3.00 -61.13 0.65
N GLU A 492 2.63 -62.04 1.52
CA GLU A 492 3.09 -63.41 1.82
C GLU A 492 4.45 -63.94 1.25
N ILE A 493 5.27 -64.42 2.18
CA ILE A 493 6.46 -65.29 2.06
C ILE A 493 5.95 -66.76 1.94
N PRO A 494 6.50 -67.68 1.12
CA PRO A 494 7.60 -68.53 1.61
C PRO A 494 8.60 -69.18 0.61
N ASP A 495 9.81 -69.33 1.16
CA ASP A 495 10.70 -70.50 1.12
C ASP A 495 11.65 -70.81 -0.06
N LYS A 496 12.93 -70.90 0.35
CA LYS A 496 14.05 -71.71 -0.13
C LYS A 496 14.92 -71.22 -1.31
N LEU A 497 16.23 -71.27 -1.01
CA LEU A 497 17.40 -71.45 -1.89
C LEU A 497 17.88 -70.25 -2.74
N GLY A 498 19.01 -69.68 -2.31
CA GLY A 498 20.18 -69.53 -3.19
C GLY A 498 20.44 -68.15 -3.84
N PHE A 499 21.43 -67.45 -3.28
CA PHE A 499 22.44 -66.62 -3.94
C PHE A 499 22.06 -65.44 -4.88
N CYS A 500 22.45 -64.25 -4.38
CA CYS A 500 23.19 -63.15 -5.04
C CYS A 500 22.51 -62.03 -5.88
N LYS A 501 22.95 -60.80 -5.54
CA LYS A 501 22.89 -59.47 -6.19
C LYS A 501 21.53 -58.75 -6.14
N GLY A 502 21.30 -57.64 -5.42
CA GLY A 502 22.18 -56.66 -4.76
C GLY A 502 22.08 -55.30 -5.45
N VAL A 503 21.43 -54.31 -4.82
CA VAL A 503 21.79 -52.88 -4.81
C VAL A 503 21.19 -52.24 -3.54
N ILE A 504 22.05 -51.72 -2.68
CA ILE A 504 21.70 -50.76 -1.62
C ILE A 504 21.61 -49.38 -2.28
N SER A 505 20.51 -48.66 -2.08
CA SER A 505 20.48 -47.19 -2.26
C SER A 505 20.71 -46.53 -0.90
N TYR A 506 21.68 -45.63 -0.86
CA TYR A 506 22.17 -44.88 0.28
C TYR A 506 21.21 -43.73 0.63
N ASP A 507 20.56 -43.78 1.80
CA ASP A 507 20.11 -42.56 2.52
C ASP A 507 20.02 -42.74 4.05
N ARG A 508 20.72 -43.75 4.58
CA ARG A 508 20.90 -43.93 6.04
C ARG A 508 22.38 -44.15 6.37
N MET A 509 23.09 -43.05 6.61
CA MET A 509 24.15 -43.01 7.63
C MET A 509 24.47 -41.55 7.98
N VAL A 510 23.89 -41.05 9.07
CA VAL A 510 24.53 -40.01 9.88
C VAL A 510 24.74 -40.62 11.26
N LEU A 511 26.03 -40.75 11.60
CA LEU A 511 26.52 -41.20 12.89
C LEU A 511 26.17 -40.19 13.99
N PRO A 512 25.79 -40.63 15.21
CA PRO A 512 25.58 -39.75 16.36
C PRO A 512 26.87 -39.04 16.80
N ASN A 513 26.75 -37.75 17.15
CA ASN A 513 27.78 -37.01 17.88
C ASN A 513 27.93 -37.59 19.29
N LEU A 514 29.08 -38.21 19.54
CA LEU A 514 29.57 -38.66 20.85
C LEU A 514 29.89 -37.45 21.74
N VAL A 515 28.88 -36.94 22.45
CA VAL A 515 29.09 -36.05 23.59
C VAL A 515 28.48 -36.72 24.81
N GLY A 516 29.30 -37.56 25.45
CA GLY A 516 28.93 -38.35 26.61
C GLY A 516 30.02 -39.31 27.12
N HIS A 517 31.09 -39.54 26.35
CA HIS A 517 32.21 -40.39 26.77
C HIS A 517 33.46 -39.56 27.08
N ALA A 518 34.05 -39.80 28.24
CA ALA A 518 35.14 -38.99 28.77
C ALA A 518 36.52 -39.34 28.16
N THR A 519 36.64 -40.45 27.41
CA THR A 519 37.90 -40.85 26.75
C THR A 519 37.68 -41.66 25.45
N VAL A 520 38.72 -41.72 24.61
CA VAL A 520 38.73 -42.43 23.30
C VAL A 520 38.59 -43.96 23.45
N ALA A 521 38.90 -44.53 24.62
CA ALA A 521 38.82 -45.98 24.84
C ALA A 521 37.36 -46.50 24.86
N GLU A 522 36.41 -45.69 25.33
CA GLU A 522 35.00 -46.09 25.45
C GLU A 522 34.23 -46.08 24.11
N ILE A 523 34.77 -45.42 23.08
CA ILE A 523 34.16 -45.34 21.74
C ILE A 523 34.40 -46.64 20.94
N VAL A 524 35.44 -47.42 21.28
CA VAL A 524 35.90 -48.57 20.49
C VAL A 524 35.07 -49.84 20.73
N GLU A 525 34.31 -49.92 21.82
CA GLU A 525 33.53 -51.12 22.18
C GLU A 525 32.01 -51.01 21.90
N SER A 526 31.52 -49.95 21.24
CA SER A 526 30.09 -49.85 20.93
C SER A 526 29.66 -50.69 19.71
N GLU A 527 28.51 -51.36 19.82
CA GLU A 527 27.96 -52.28 18.80
C GLU A 527 27.69 -51.62 17.44
N GLU A 528 27.62 -50.28 17.38
CA GLU A 528 27.37 -49.53 16.13
C GLU A 528 28.57 -49.52 15.16
N PHE A 529 29.80 -49.81 15.64
CA PHE A 529 30.98 -49.98 14.76
C PHE A 529 31.10 -51.40 14.16
N GLY A 530 30.26 -52.35 14.61
CA GLY A 530 30.25 -53.74 14.14
C GLY A 530 29.78 -53.91 12.69
N ALA A 531 28.99 -52.98 12.16
CA ALA A 531 28.50 -53.03 10.78
C ALA A 531 29.59 -52.81 9.72
N LEU A 532 30.73 -52.18 10.09
CA LEU A 532 31.87 -51.94 9.21
C LEU A 532 32.85 -53.14 9.09
N LYS A 533 32.57 -54.27 9.74
CA LYS A 533 33.36 -55.52 9.59
C LYS A 533 32.86 -56.45 8.48
N VAL A 534 31.71 -56.21 7.86
CA VAL A 534 31.09 -57.12 6.86
C VAL A 534 31.46 -56.77 5.39
N LEU A 535 31.96 -55.56 5.10
CA LEU A 535 32.29 -55.14 3.73
C LEU A 535 33.70 -55.54 3.24
N ARG A 536 34.39 -56.47 3.91
CA ARG A 536 35.72 -56.94 3.48
C ARG A 536 35.74 -58.28 2.72
N ARG A 537 34.57 -58.83 2.34
CA ARG A 537 34.49 -60.15 1.68
C ARG A 537 33.42 -60.26 0.58
N ASN A 538 33.35 -59.32 -0.35
CA ASN A 538 32.64 -59.60 -1.61
C ASN A 538 33.31 -58.91 -2.83
N PRO A 539 33.97 -59.66 -3.73
CA PRO A 539 34.75 -59.08 -4.84
C PRO A 539 33.95 -58.54 -6.05
N ASP A 540 32.62 -58.69 -6.10
CA ASP A 540 31.84 -58.49 -7.35
C ASP A 540 30.80 -57.34 -7.31
N ALA A 541 31.01 -56.29 -6.52
CA ALA A 541 30.14 -55.11 -6.50
C ALA A 541 30.63 -54.02 -7.47
N VAL A 542 29.86 -53.72 -8.52
CA VAL A 542 30.08 -52.60 -9.45
C VAL A 542 29.41 -51.36 -8.86
N CYS A 543 30.18 -50.31 -8.56
CA CYS A 543 29.69 -49.06 -7.97
C CYS A 543 29.16 -48.07 -9.02
N HIS A 544 28.07 -47.37 -8.67
CA HIS A 544 27.44 -46.30 -9.45
C HIS A 544 28.30 -44.99 -9.40
N PRO A 545 28.40 -44.20 -10.49
CA PRO A 545 29.35 -43.08 -10.61
C PRO A 545 29.17 -41.89 -9.65
N GLN A 546 28.08 -41.82 -8.89
CA GLN A 546 27.80 -40.74 -7.94
C GLN A 546 28.28 -41.02 -6.50
N SER A 547 28.90 -42.17 -6.26
CA SER A 547 29.32 -42.61 -4.91
C SER A 547 30.72 -42.12 -4.49
N LEU A 548 31.39 -41.32 -5.35
CA LEU A 548 32.75 -40.81 -5.13
C LEU A 548 32.83 -39.30 -4.83
N GLU A 549 31.73 -38.55 -4.96
CA GLU A 549 31.74 -37.08 -4.82
C GLU A 549 31.37 -36.60 -3.40
N TYR A 550 30.77 -37.45 -2.57
CA TYR A 550 30.41 -37.10 -1.19
C TYR A 550 31.44 -37.54 -0.12
N GLY A 551 32.50 -38.25 -0.51
CA GLY A 551 33.55 -38.75 0.40
C GLY A 551 34.64 -37.74 0.78
N CYS A 552 34.69 -36.55 0.15
CA CYS A 552 35.81 -35.61 0.32
C CYS A 552 35.50 -34.33 1.12
N ASN A 553 34.27 -34.09 1.59
CA ASN A 553 33.90 -32.83 2.26
C ASN A 553 33.85 -32.87 3.80
N LEU A 554 34.42 -33.90 4.45
CA LEU A 554 34.29 -34.09 5.91
C LEU A 554 35.57 -34.02 6.75
N LEU A 555 36.71 -33.57 6.22
CA LEU A 555 37.93 -33.42 7.03
C LEU A 555 38.66 -32.10 6.74
N ALA A 556 38.68 -31.20 7.72
CA ALA A 556 39.58 -30.05 7.74
C ALA A 556 41.05 -30.51 7.85
N PRO A 557 42.04 -29.75 7.33
CA PRO A 557 43.45 -30.08 7.50
C PRO A 557 43.86 -30.01 8.98
N LYS A 558 44.68 -30.98 9.42
CA LYS A 558 45.32 -30.98 10.76
C LYS A 558 46.79 -30.53 10.65
N CYS A 559 47.25 -29.72 11.61
CA CYS A 559 48.69 -29.54 11.87
C CYS A 559 49.13 -30.67 12.82
N GLU A 560 50.13 -31.46 12.41
CA GLU A 560 50.86 -32.39 13.29
C GLU A 560 52.35 -32.04 13.22
N ASN A 561 53.02 -31.94 14.37
CA ASN A 561 54.45 -31.63 14.51
C ASN A 561 54.92 -30.42 13.67
N ASN A 562 54.20 -29.29 13.75
CA ASN A 562 54.51 -28.05 13.04
C ASN A 562 54.52 -28.14 11.49
N ARG A 563 53.83 -29.11 10.89
CA ARG A 563 53.60 -29.19 9.44
C ARG A 563 52.13 -29.51 9.12
N MET A 564 51.65 -28.97 8.01
CA MET A 564 50.27 -29.17 7.53
C MET A 564 50.17 -30.44 6.69
N VAL A 565 49.22 -31.33 6.99
CA VAL A 565 49.01 -32.60 6.27
C VAL A 565 47.60 -32.66 5.67
N PRO A 566 47.45 -32.73 4.33
CA PRO A 566 46.14 -32.83 3.66
C PRO A 566 45.64 -34.28 3.49
N PRO A 567 44.32 -34.53 3.44
CA PRO A 567 43.76 -35.87 3.23
C PRO A 567 43.61 -36.26 1.74
N CYS A 568 44.36 -37.29 1.34
CA CYS A 568 44.20 -38.23 0.20
C CYS A 568 44.35 -37.76 -1.27
N TRP A 569 44.82 -38.72 -2.10
CA TRP A 569 45.52 -38.58 -3.38
C TRP A 569 44.64 -38.74 -4.63
N SER A 570 44.52 -37.68 -5.44
CA SER A 570 44.53 -37.77 -6.91
C SER A 570 44.71 -36.36 -7.50
N TRP A 571 45.95 -35.93 -7.69
CA TRP A 571 46.28 -34.80 -8.56
C TRP A 571 47.25 -35.30 -9.62
N SER A 572 47.04 -34.85 -10.86
CA SER A 572 48.01 -35.00 -11.95
C SER A 572 49.35 -34.34 -11.56
N THR A 573 50.39 -34.75 -12.27
CA THR A 573 51.80 -34.67 -11.91
C THR A 573 52.44 -33.28 -11.73
N GLU A 574 51.71 -32.18 -11.84
CA GLU A 574 52.29 -30.82 -11.92
C GLU A 574 52.28 -30.00 -10.62
N VAL A 575 51.70 -30.49 -9.51
CA VAL A 575 51.72 -29.76 -8.21
C VAL A 575 52.72 -30.34 -7.20
N ARG A 576 53.66 -31.18 -7.65
CA ARG A 576 54.73 -31.75 -6.80
C ARG A 576 55.92 -30.81 -6.53
N SER A 577 55.97 -29.59 -7.11
CA SER A 577 57.18 -28.74 -7.05
C SER A 577 57.18 -27.61 -6.01
N ALA A 578 56.16 -27.45 -5.17
CA ALA A 578 56.13 -26.41 -4.13
C ALA A 578 56.00 -26.98 -2.71
N ARG A 579 56.87 -27.94 -2.36
CA ARG A 579 57.11 -28.32 -0.96
C ARG A 579 58.28 -27.50 -0.44
N ASN A 580 58.01 -26.38 0.26
CA ASN A 580 58.80 -25.96 1.43
C ASN A 580 58.24 -24.69 2.11
N GLN A 581 58.17 -24.76 3.44
CA GLN A 581 57.97 -23.71 4.45
C GLN A 581 56.54 -23.18 4.70
N VAL A 582 55.80 -23.87 5.56
CA VAL A 582 54.91 -23.22 6.54
C VAL A 582 55.04 -23.97 7.87
N VAL A 583 55.48 -23.28 8.92
CA VAL A 583 55.54 -23.75 10.31
C VAL A 583 54.33 -23.15 11.04
N CYS A 584 53.45 -23.97 11.62
CA CYS A 584 52.25 -23.49 12.33
C CYS A 584 52.66 -22.80 13.66
N THR A 585 52.47 -21.48 13.79
CA THR A 585 52.45 -20.79 15.10
C THR A 585 51.18 -19.95 15.25
N GLN A 586 50.76 -19.70 16.49
CA GLN A 586 49.38 -19.37 16.90
C GLN A 586 48.92 -17.92 16.63
N ARG A 587 49.49 -17.25 15.63
CA ARG A 587 49.04 -15.95 15.09
C ARG A 587 49.13 -16.02 13.56
N ASP A 588 47.99 -16.21 12.90
CA ASP A 588 47.65 -15.76 11.53
C ASP A 588 46.55 -16.64 10.91
N LEU A 589 45.30 -16.42 11.31
CA LEU A 589 44.11 -16.99 10.66
C LEU A 589 43.45 -16.02 9.68
N SER A 590 43.96 -14.79 9.57
CA SER A 590 43.41 -13.72 8.72
C SER A 590 43.96 -13.71 7.28
N ALA A 591 45.06 -14.44 7.01
CA ALA A 591 45.68 -14.50 5.69
C ALA A 591 45.22 -15.71 4.83
N ALA A 592 44.66 -16.75 5.44
CA ALA A 592 44.24 -17.98 4.73
C ALA A 592 42.93 -17.82 3.94
N MET A 593 42.07 -16.85 4.28
CA MET A 593 40.82 -16.58 3.55
C MET A 593 41.03 -15.81 2.23
N LEU A 594 42.22 -15.23 1.99
CA LEU A 594 42.49 -14.49 0.76
C LEU A 594 42.93 -15.37 -0.42
N LEU A 595 43.41 -16.59 -0.16
CA LEU A 595 43.86 -17.54 -1.19
C LEU A 595 42.75 -18.45 -1.75
N PHE A 596 41.63 -18.61 -1.03
CA PHE A 596 40.48 -19.39 -1.52
C PHE A 596 39.63 -18.64 -2.56
N LYS A 597 39.81 -17.32 -2.69
CA LYS A 597 39.08 -16.47 -3.64
C LYS A 597 39.68 -16.46 -5.05
N GLN A 598 40.79 -17.16 -5.28
CA GLN A 598 41.56 -17.10 -6.53
C GLN A 598 41.57 -18.40 -7.35
N ILE A 599 40.81 -19.44 -6.96
CA ILE A 599 40.85 -20.78 -7.59
C ILE A 599 39.48 -21.24 -8.16
N VAL A 600 38.56 -20.32 -8.51
CA VAL A 600 37.35 -20.66 -9.31
C VAL A 600 37.23 -19.78 -10.55
N VAL A 601 38.36 -19.54 -11.21
CA VAL A 601 38.41 -19.02 -12.58
C VAL A 601 39.42 -19.88 -13.33
N ASN A 602 38.94 -20.84 -14.13
CA ASN A 602 39.41 -21.14 -15.50
C ASN A 602 39.12 -22.58 -16.00
N LEU A 603 38.46 -22.63 -17.18
CA LEU A 603 38.58 -23.59 -18.31
C LEU A 603 37.77 -24.91 -18.28
N PRO A 604 37.45 -25.52 -19.46
CA PRO A 604 36.94 -24.95 -20.72
C PRO A 604 35.81 -25.79 -21.38
N VAL A 605 35.26 -25.23 -22.47
CA VAL A 605 34.30 -25.78 -23.44
C VAL A 605 34.94 -26.89 -24.30
N GLU A 606 34.20 -27.97 -24.65
CA GLU A 606 33.97 -28.44 -26.05
C GLU A 606 33.42 -29.88 -26.23
N ASN A 607 32.44 -29.98 -27.14
CA ASN A 607 32.09 -31.06 -28.10
C ASN A 607 30.97 -32.11 -27.86
N CYS A 608 29.76 -31.74 -28.35
CA CYS A 608 28.94 -32.34 -29.44
C CYS A 608 28.48 -33.82 -29.42
N TYR A 609 27.15 -34.09 -29.51
CA TYR A 609 26.41 -34.41 -30.77
C TYR A 609 24.91 -34.78 -30.55
N PHE A 610 24.11 -34.51 -31.60
CA PHE A 610 22.65 -34.70 -31.80
C PHE A 610 22.12 -36.15 -31.70
N PRO A 611 20.79 -36.32 -31.62
CA PRO A 611 20.11 -37.04 -32.72
C PRO A 611 18.86 -36.35 -33.29
N GLN A 612 18.58 -36.73 -34.54
CA GLN A 612 17.68 -36.17 -35.53
C GLN A 612 16.18 -36.51 -35.37
N GLN A 613 15.39 -35.75 -36.14
CA GLN A 613 13.97 -35.81 -36.47
C GLN A 613 13.38 -37.18 -36.86
N LYS A 614 12.05 -37.29 -36.73
CA LYS A 614 11.16 -37.92 -37.72
C LYS A 614 9.85 -37.13 -37.89
N GLU A 615 9.31 -37.23 -39.09
CA GLU A 615 8.42 -36.32 -39.81
C GLU A 615 6.92 -36.42 -39.45
N GLY A 616 6.23 -35.27 -39.52
CA GLY A 616 5.26 -34.98 -40.58
C GLY A 616 3.79 -35.38 -40.39
N VAL A 617 2.90 -34.39 -40.21
CA VAL A 617 1.60 -34.29 -40.91
C VAL A 617 1.26 -32.80 -41.14
N ASN A 618 0.92 -32.47 -42.38
CA ASN A 618 0.43 -31.17 -42.87
C ASN A 618 -0.98 -30.84 -42.35
N ALA A 619 -1.25 -29.56 -42.02
CA ALA A 619 -2.51 -28.89 -42.35
C ALA A 619 -2.44 -27.35 -42.14
N THR A 620 -2.34 -26.64 -43.27
CA THR A 620 -3.14 -25.49 -43.70
C THR A 620 -3.36 -24.26 -42.80
N LEU A 621 -2.90 -23.12 -43.31
CA LEU A 621 -3.30 -21.75 -43.00
C LEU A 621 -4.83 -21.54 -42.95
N GLN A 622 -5.30 -20.76 -41.96
CA GLN A 622 -6.44 -19.88 -42.17
C GLN A 622 -6.34 -18.61 -41.30
N TYR A 623 -6.07 -17.48 -41.95
CA TYR A 623 -6.46 -16.16 -41.46
C TYR A 623 -7.99 -16.08 -41.54
N ASN A 624 -8.64 -15.68 -40.44
CA ASN A 624 -9.93 -15.00 -40.50
C ASN A 624 -9.88 -13.76 -39.61
N LEU A 625 -9.86 -12.62 -40.30
CA LEU A 625 -10.31 -11.32 -39.82
C LEU A 625 -11.83 -11.29 -39.95
N ASP A 626 -12.52 -10.95 -38.86
CA ASP A 626 -13.80 -10.23 -38.74
C ASP A 626 -14.17 -10.31 -37.24
N GLY A 627 -14.28 -9.26 -36.42
CA GLY A 627 -14.63 -7.87 -36.66
C GLY A 627 -15.93 -7.57 -35.89
N GLY A 628 -15.86 -7.13 -34.62
CA GLY A 628 -17.10 -6.88 -33.85
C GLY A 628 -16.97 -6.24 -32.45
N TYR A 629 -16.72 -4.93 -32.43
CA TYR A 629 -17.20 -3.93 -31.44
C TYR A 629 -16.71 -3.94 -29.97
N CYS A 630 -15.66 -3.15 -29.73
CA CYS A 630 -15.48 -2.40 -28.48
C CYS A 630 -15.99 -0.95 -28.63
N ARG A 631 -16.94 -0.55 -27.78
CA ARG A 631 -17.23 0.83 -27.33
C ARG A 631 -17.76 0.68 -25.89
N ASN A 632 -17.35 1.42 -24.87
CA ASN A 632 -16.93 2.82 -24.83
C ASN A 632 -16.13 3.07 -23.50
N PRO A 633 -15.79 4.31 -23.08
CA PRO A 633 -14.39 4.74 -22.93
C PRO A 633 -14.06 5.28 -21.53
N ASP A 634 -12.78 5.31 -21.14
CA ASP A 634 -12.23 6.46 -20.40
C ASP A 634 -10.69 6.38 -20.32
N PHE A 635 -10.05 7.55 -20.35
CA PHE A 635 -8.61 7.85 -20.29
C PHE A 635 -7.74 7.65 -21.55
N LEU A 636 -7.88 8.63 -22.45
CA LEU A 636 -6.88 8.99 -23.47
C LEU A 636 -5.84 9.97 -22.87
N PHE A 637 -4.63 9.49 -22.58
CA PHE A 637 -3.40 10.30 -22.59
C PHE A 637 -2.37 9.64 -23.53
N LEU A 638 -2.19 10.21 -24.71
CA LEU A 638 -1.09 9.98 -25.66
C LEU A 638 -0.47 11.36 -25.91
N ARG A 639 0.82 11.63 -26.07
CA ARG A 639 2.12 10.94 -26.15
C ARG A 639 3.10 12.11 -25.96
N THR A 640 4.16 12.04 -25.15
CA THR A 640 5.51 11.77 -25.66
C THR A 640 6.47 11.47 -24.50
N ARG A 641 6.83 10.21 -24.33
CA ARG A 641 8.20 9.66 -24.20
C ARG A 641 7.99 8.19 -23.82
N ARG A 642 8.36 7.30 -24.73
CA ARG A 642 8.27 5.85 -24.52
C ARG A 642 9.08 5.50 -23.26
N PRO A 643 8.54 4.75 -22.28
CA PRO A 643 9.41 3.91 -21.48
C PRO A 643 10.00 2.91 -22.47
N TRP A 644 11.32 2.89 -22.57
CA TRP A 644 12.00 1.77 -23.20
C TRP A 644 11.64 0.53 -22.36
N CYS A 645 10.67 -0.25 -22.83
CA CYS A 645 10.58 -1.64 -22.43
C CYS A 645 11.81 -2.31 -23.03
N PHE A 646 12.81 -2.61 -22.19
CA PHE A 646 13.74 -3.66 -22.55
C PHE A 646 12.95 -4.97 -22.54
N VAL A 647 12.57 -5.41 -23.74
CA VAL A 647 12.36 -6.83 -23.99
C VAL A 647 13.77 -7.42 -24.04
N SER A 648 14.20 -8.08 -22.97
CA SER A 648 15.26 -9.09 -23.11
C SER A 648 14.64 -10.25 -23.87
N ASN A 649 14.80 -10.25 -25.20
CA ASN A 649 14.53 -11.44 -26.00
C ASN A 649 15.62 -12.47 -25.67
N SER A 650 15.40 -13.27 -24.63
CA SER A 650 15.96 -14.61 -24.55
C SER A 650 14.83 -15.59 -24.77
N SER A 651 14.82 -16.17 -25.98
CA SER A 651 14.20 -17.45 -26.34
C SER A 651 12.81 -17.76 -25.76
N GLY A 652 11.78 -17.53 -26.58
CA GLY A 652 10.69 -18.49 -26.77
C GLY A 652 9.83 -18.91 -25.57
N ASP A 653 9.66 -18.08 -24.54
CA ASP A 653 8.74 -18.37 -23.44
C ASP A 653 7.95 -17.11 -23.02
N PRO A 654 6.62 -17.06 -23.16
CA PRO A 654 5.82 -15.87 -22.81
C PRO A 654 5.72 -15.58 -21.30
N GLU A 655 6.18 -16.47 -20.42
CA GLU A 655 5.93 -16.39 -18.97
C GLU A 655 6.94 -15.54 -18.15
N ARG A 656 7.98 -14.95 -18.76
CA ARG A 656 9.00 -14.17 -18.02
C ARG A 656 8.89 -12.65 -18.12
N GLN A 657 7.73 -12.08 -18.48
CA GLN A 657 7.47 -10.66 -18.28
C GLN A 657 6.87 -10.40 -16.88
N SER A 658 7.58 -9.61 -16.05
CA SER A 658 7.02 -8.84 -14.91
C SER A 658 6.88 -9.48 -13.52
N CYS A 659 7.77 -10.38 -13.08
CA CYS A 659 7.81 -10.78 -11.65
C CYS A 659 8.41 -9.70 -10.71
N ASP A 660 9.18 -8.74 -11.23
CA ASP A 660 9.84 -7.70 -10.41
C ASP A 660 8.99 -6.45 -10.14
N VAL A 661 7.92 -6.23 -10.91
CA VAL A 661 7.11 -5.00 -10.84
C VAL A 661 6.33 -4.89 -9.52
N PRO A 662 5.65 -5.96 -9.03
CA PRO A 662 4.98 -5.90 -7.73
C PRO A 662 5.95 -5.64 -6.58
N SER A 663 7.09 -6.35 -6.55
CA SER A 663 8.13 -6.19 -5.53
C SER A 663 8.74 -4.79 -5.52
N CYS A 664 9.06 -4.23 -6.70
CA CYS A 664 9.58 -2.87 -6.81
C CYS A 664 8.53 -1.82 -6.41
N ALA A 665 7.24 -2.06 -6.67
CA ALA A 665 6.16 -1.17 -6.26
C ALA A 665 5.98 -1.16 -4.73
N ILE A 666 6.01 -2.34 -4.08
CA ILE A 666 5.94 -2.46 -2.62
C ILE A 666 7.13 -1.74 -1.96
N ILE A 667 8.34 -2.00 -2.46
CA ILE A 667 9.55 -1.33 -1.93
C ILE A 667 9.48 0.18 -2.16
N LEU A 668 8.97 0.63 -3.31
CA LEU A 668 8.82 2.05 -3.60
C LEU A 668 7.85 2.72 -2.63
N ASN A 669 6.68 2.10 -2.39
CA ASN A 669 5.68 2.61 -1.46
C ASN A 669 6.22 2.76 -0.04
N ARG A 670 7.14 1.88 0.39
CA ARG A 670 7.81 1.96 1.70
C ARG A 670 8.97 2.94 1.72
N LEU A 671 9.70 3.08 0.61
CA LEU A 671 10.82 4.01 0.47
C LEU A 671 10.34 5.46 0.36
N GLN A 672 9.21 5.70 -0.31
CA GLN A 672 8.76 7.03 -0.70
C GLN A 672 8.53 8.00 0.49
N PRO A 673 7.90 7.60 1.62
CA PRO A 673 7.77 8.48 2.78
C PRO A 673 9.12 8.90 3.37
N GLN A 674 10.09 7.97 3.43
CA GLN A 674 11.44 8.26 3.92
C GLN A 674 12.20 9.15 2.93
N ALA A 675 12.06 8.88 1.63
CA ALA A 675 12.65 9.71 0.58
C ALA A 675 12.10 11.15 0.62
N GLU A 676 10.80 11.33 0.83
CA GLU A 676 10.17 12.67 0.87
C GLU A 676 10.65 13.51 2.07
N GLN A 677 11.04 12.88 3.18
CA GLN A 677 11.67 13.55 4.32
C GLN A 677 13.14 13.94 4.04
N ILE A 678 13.80 13.24 3.12
CA ILE A 678 15.19 13.46 2.75
C ILE A 678 15.30 14.49 1.62
N LEU A 679 14.43 14.44 0.60
CA LEU A 679 14.57 15.29 -0.59
C LEU A 679 14.20 16.74 -0.30
N SER A 680 15.12 17.65 -0.62
CA SER A 680 14.94 19.10 -0.48
C SER A 680 13.77 19.63 -1.33
N GLU A 681 13.16 20.75 -0.93
CA GLU A 681 12.05 21.36 -1.70
C GLU A 681 12.47 21.80 -3.11
N GLU A 682 13.77 22.03 -3.30
CA GLU A 682 14.41 22.44 -4.53
C GLU A 682 14.44 21.30 -5.58
N GLN A 683 14.32 20.03 -5.17
CA GLN A 683 14.22 18.86 -6.05
C GLN A 683 12.76 18.51 -6.37
N ALA A 684 12.31 18.68 -7.62
CA ALA A 684 10.93 18.40 -8.04
C ALA A 684 10.76 17.14 -8.90
N GLY A 685 11.85 16.56 -9.41
CA GLY A 685 11.79 15.45 -10.35
C GLY A 685 11.21 14.18 -9.72
N PHE A 686 10.31 13.50 -10.42
CA PHE A 686 9.74 12.21 -10.00
C PHE A 686 9.10 12.19 -8.60
N ARG A 687 8.61 13.33 -8.11
CA ARG A 687 7.95 13.46 -6.79
C ARG A 687 6.46 13.71 -6.94
N LYS A 688 5.68 13.17 -6.00
CA LYS A 688 4.23 13.34 -5.96
C LYS A 688 3.91 14.81 -5.65
N GLY A 689 2.97 15.38 -6.41
CA GLY A 689 2.55 16.78 -6.22
C GLY A 689 3.54 17.82 -6.73
N ARG A 690 4.65 17.41 -7.35
CA ARG A 690 5.64 18.29 -7.99
C ARG A 690 5.58 18.15 -9.51
N SER A 691 5.92 19.22 -10.23
CA SER A 691 5.85 19.20 -11.71
C SER A 691 6.89 20.10 -12.37
N CYS A 692 7.16 19.86 -13.66
CA CYS A 692 8.01 20.77 -14.45
C CYS A 692 7.46 22.20 -14.46
N ALA A 693 6.13 22.35 -14.53
CA ALA A 693 5.45 23.63 -14.49
C ALA A 693 5.77 24.43 -13.22
N GLU A 694 5.88 23.74 -12.08
CA GLU A 694 6.26 24.34 -10.81
C GLU A 694 7.67 24.94 -10.85
N GLN A 695 8.65 24.19 -11.34
CA GLN A 695 10.03 24.68 -11.41
C GLN A 695 10.21 25.78 -12.46
N ILE A 696 9.56 25.67 -13.61
CA ILE A 696 9.54 26.74 -14.62
C ILE A 696 8.95 28.02 -14.02
N PHE A 697 7.87 27.90 -13.24
CA PHE A 697 7.25 29.02 -12.55
C PHE A 697 8.17 29.63 -11.48
N ASN A 698 8.79 28.80 -10.63
CA ASN A 698 9.73 29.22 -9.59
C ASN A 698 10.88 30.02 -10.17
N LEU A 699 11.53 29.47 -11.20
CA LEU A 699 12.65 30.08 -11.90
C LEU A 699 12.27 31.47 -12.45
N ARG A 700 11.18 31.54 -13.22
CA ARG A 700 10.72 32.78 -13.83
C ARG A 700 10.39 33.85 -12.80
N LEU A 701 9.78 33.45 -11.68
CA LEU A 701 9.39 34.38 -10.64
C LEU A 701 10.60 34.89 -9.84
N ILE A 702 11.62 34.06 -9.61
CA ILE A 702 12.92 34.49 -9.05
C ILE A 702 13.55 35.53 -9.97
N CYS A 703 13.72 35.21 -11.25
CA CYS A 703 14.30 36.09 -12.26
C CYS A 703 13.54 37.41 -12.38
N GLU A 704 12.19 37.37 -12.35
CA GLU A 704 11.35 38.56 -12.40
C GLU A 704 11.56 39.46 -11.17
N LYS A 705 11.59 38.90 -9.96
CA LYS A 705 11.78 39.66 -8.71
C LYS A 705 13.16 40.32 -8.60
N TYR A 706 14.21 39.63 -9.04
CA TYR A 706 15.57 40.19 -9.03
C TYR A 706 15.73 41.27 -10.10
N ARG A 707 15.17 41.05 -11.29
CA ARG A 707 15.14 42.05 -12.36
C ARG A 707 14.37 43.31 -11.97
N GLU A 708 13.28 43.19 -11.19
CA GLU A 708 12.56 44.36 -10.64
C GLU A 708 13.46 45.25 -9.75
N LEU A 709 14.51 44.68 -9.15
CA LEU A 709 15.51 45.38 -8.35
C LEU A 709 16.74 45.81 -9.15
N GLY A 710 16.79 45.53 -10.46
CA GLY A 710 17.98 45.76 -11.28
C GLY A 710 19.17 44.87 -10.90
N LYS A 711 18.92 43.72 -10.26
CA LYS A 711 19.95 42.76 -9.87
C LYS A 711 20.05 41.62 -10.88
N PRO A 712 21.26 41.16 -11.24
CA PRO A 712 21.41 39.94 -12.04
C PRO A 712 21.09 38.68 -11.21
N VAL A 713 20.72 37.62 -11.91
CA VAL A 713 20.71 36.23 -11.44
C VAL A 713 21.62 35.45 -12.37
N TYR A 714 22.60 34.79 -11.80
CA TYR A 714 23.54 33.96 -12.53
C TYR A 714 23.05 32.51 -12.49
N HIS A 715 22.87 31.93 -13.67
CA HIS A 715 22.40 30.56 -13.88
C HIS A 715 23.53 29.69 -14.40
N THR A 716 23.72 28.52 -13.80
CA THR A 716 24.50 27.43 -14.39
C THR A 716 23.60 26.23 -14.56
N PHE A 717 23.17 25.99 -15.80
CA PHE A 717 22.35 24.83 -16.15
C PHE A 717 23.26 23.60 -16.33
N VAL A 718 23.26 22.70 -15.35
CA VAL A 718 24.14 21.53 -15.29
C VAL A 718 23.43 20.31 -15.86
N ASP A 719 24.13 19.59 -16.75
CA ASP A 719 23.70 18.31 -17.33
C ASP A 719 24.72 17.22 -16.99
N TYR A 720 24.27 16.12 -16.38
CA TYR A 720 25.12 14.98 -16.06
C TYR A 720 25.22 13.99 -17.23
N LYS A 721 26.44 13.54 -17.53
CA LYS A 721 26.66 12.50 -18.55
C LYS A 721 26.07 11.16 -18.09
N LYS A 722 24.99 10.72 -18.73
CA LYS A 722 24.34 9.42 -18.46
C LYS A 722 24.03 9.22 -16.96
N CYS A 723 23.31 10.18 -16.36
CA CYS A 723 23.08 10.27 -14.92
C CYS A 723 22.68 8.92 -14.27
N PHE A 724 21.65 8.27 -14.79
CA PHE A 724 21.15 6.99 -14.25
C PHE A 724 22.17 5.86 -14.36
N ASP A 725 22.98 5.82 -15.42
CA ASP A 725 23.97 4.77 -15.68
C ASP A 725 25.25 4.95 -14.84
N ARG A 726 25.44 6.11 -14.21
CA ARG A 726 26.65 6.45 -13.44
C ARG A 726 26.48 6.37 -11.93
N VAL A 727 25.27 6.15 -11.43
CA VAL A 727 25.02 6.02 -9.99
C VAL A 727 25.78 4.80 -9.46
N TRP A 728 26.83 5.02 -8.67
CA TRP A 728 27.60 3.93 -8.08
C TRP A 728 26.81 3.26 -6.95
N GLN A 729 26.57 1.94 -7.08
CA GLN A 729 25.65 1.21 -6.22
C GLN A 729 26.09 1.17 -4.76
N ASP A 730 27.35 0.82 -4.46
CA ASP A 730 27.83 0.79 -3.07
C ASP A 730 27.77 2.16 -2.41
N GLY A 731 28.08 3.21 -3.19
CA GLY A 731 27.91 4.60 -2.77
C GLY A 731 26.45 4.94 -2.47
N LEU A 732 25.51 4.50 -3.31
CA LEU A 732 24.08 4.65 -3.08
C LEU A 732 23.64 3.97 -1.78
N TRP A 733 24.07 2.73 -1.51
CA TRP A 733 23.73 2.05 -0.25
C TRP A 733 24.28 2.80 0.97
N ALA A 734 25.52 3.29 0.88
CA ALA A 734 26.12 4.10 1.93
C ALA A 734 25.37 5.42 2.17
N VAL A 735 24.95 6.11 1.09
CA VAL A 735 24.14 7.33 1.16
C VAL A 735 22.78 7.05 1.78
N MET A 736 22.10 5.97 1.38
CA MET A 736 20.81 5.59 1.96
C MET A 736 20.92 5.30 3.46
N ARG A 737 21.97 4.58 3.89
CA ARG A 737 22.25 4.34 5.31
C ARG A 737 22.58 5.64 6.06
N ARG A 738 23.33 6.56 5.43
CA ARG A 738 23.65 7.90 5.99
C ARG A 738 22.40 8.73 6.23
N PHE A 739 21.41 8.64 5.35
CA PHE A 739 20.12 9.30 5.52
C PHE A 739 19.15 8.57 6.46
N ASN A 740 19.62 7.54 7.17
CA ASN A 740 18.83 6.76 8.12
C ASN A 740 17.61 6.07 7.48
N ILE A 741 17.71 5.71 6.19
CA ILE A 741 16.71 4.84 5.53
C ILE A 741 16.77 3.47 6.18
N SER A 742 15.60 2.89 6.45
CA SER A 742 15.50 1.63 7.19
C SER A 742 16.36 0.52 6.57
N ARG A 743 17.11 -0.22 7.41
CA ARG A 743 18.04 -1.27 6.96
C ARG A 743 17.34 -2.35 6.14
N GLY A 744 16.09 -2.68 6.48
CA GLY A 744 15.28 -3.63 5.71
C GLY A 744 15.07 -3.20 4.26
N ILE A 745 14.72 -1.93 4.04
CA ILE A 745 14.54 -1.36 2.69
C ILE A 745 15.87 -1.35 1.94
N VAL A 746 16.96 -0.87 2.58
CA VAL A 746 18.29 -0.83 1.94
C VAL A 746 18.75 -2.23 1.55
N ASN A 747 18.65 -3.21 2.44
CA ASN A 747 19.05 -4.59 2.18
C ASN A 747 18.19 -5.24 1.09
N SER A 748 16.89 -4.93 1.04
CA SER A 748 16.00 -5.43 -0.01
C SER A 748 16.40 -4.87 -1.37
N ILE A 749 16.65 -3.57 -1.46
CA ILE A 749 17.09 -2.93 -2.70
C ILE A 749 18.47 -3.45 -3.10
N GLU A 750 19.42 -3.51 -2.18
CA GLU A 750 20.76 -4.07 -2.41
C GLU A 750 20.68 -5.52 -2.90
N ALA A 751 19.81 -6.35 -2.32
CA ALA A 751 19.58 -7.72 -2.78
C ALA A 751 19.06 -7.77 -4.22
N LEU A 752 18.20 -6.83 -4.64
CA LEU A 752 17.72 -6.79 -6.02
C LEU A 752 18.82 -6.36 -7.03
N TYR A 753 19.88 -5.69 -6.57
CA TYR A 753 21.03 -5.33 -7.40
C TYR A 753 22.19 -6.35 -7.27
N LYS A 754 22.16 -7.20 -6.23
CA LYS A 754 23.19 -8.20 -5.97
C LYS A 754 23.23 -9.21 -7.12
N SER A 755 24.43 -9.46 -7.64
CA SER A 755 24.69 -10.39 -8.75
C SER A 755 24.01 -10.02 -10.07
N SER A 756 23.59 -8.76 -10.28
CA SER A 756 23.05 -8.33 -11.57
C SER A 756 24.12 -8.41 -12.67
N ARG A 757 23.75 -8.98 -13.81
CA ARG A 757 24.59 -9.07 -15.02
C ARG A 757 23.88 -8.39 -16.19
N SER A 758 24.66 -7.88 -17.13
CA SER A 758 24.16 -7.19 -18.31
C SER A 758 24.86 -7.70 -19.57
N MET A 759 24.19 -7.58 -20.71
CA MET A 759 24.69 -7.90 -22.05
C MET A 759 24.34 -6.73 -22.98
N VAL A 760 25.17 -6.49 -23.99
CA VAL A 760 24.93 -5.48 -25.02
C VAL A 760 24.57 -6.19 -26.31
N MET A 761 23.47 -5.79 -26.97
CA MET A 761 23.11 -6.30 -28.29
C MET A 761 23.67 -5.37 -29.37
N THR A 762 24.52 -5.90 -30.25
CA THR A 762 25.10 -5.19 -31.40
C THR A 762 24.95 -6.02 -32.66
N GLY A 763 24.33 -5.46 -33.70
CA GLY A 763 24.18 -6.18 -34.98
C GLY A 763 23.29 -7.44 -34.92
N GLY A 764 22.48 -7.60 -33.88
CA GLY A 764 21.66 -8.80 -33.66
C GLY A 764 22.35 -9.89 -32.81
N GLU A 765 23.61 -9.68 -32.44
CA GLU A 765 24.37 -10.57 -31.56
C GLU A 765 24.49 -9.97 -30.15
N PHE A 766 24.47 -10.82 -29.13
CA PHE A 766 24.66 -10.42 -27.74
C PHE A 766 26.13 -10.55 -27.34
N SER A 767 26.64 -9.55 -26.61
CA SER A 767 27.94 -9.63 -25.95
C SER A 767 27.92 -10.68 -24.83
N GLU A 768 29.10 -11.05 -24.36
CA GLU A 768 29.22 -11.81 -23.12
C GLU A 768 28.60 -11.07 -21.93
N CYS A 769 28.08 -11.83 -20.95
CA CYS A 769 27.49 -11.32 -19.71
C CYS A 769 28.54 -10.73 -18.77
N PHE A 770 28.48 -9.43 -18.50
CA PHE A 770 29.34 -8.76 -17.51
C PHE A 770 28.56 -8.31 -16.26
N PRO A 771 29.18 -8.28 -15.07
CA PRO A 771 28.54 -7.81 -13.84
C PRO A 771 28.33 -6.29 -13.87
N THR A 772 27.25 -5.81 -13.26
CA THR A 772 26.91 -4.39 -13.18
C THR A 772 27.00 -3.86 -11.74
N SER A 773 28.03 -3.06 -11.45
CA SER A 773 28.24 -2.39 -10.15
C SER A 773 27.94 -0.89 -10.16
N VAL A 774 27.61 -0.34 -11.34
CA VAL A 774 27.28 1.06 -11.56
C VAL A 774 25.99 1.14 -12.37
N GLY A 775 25.18 2.13 -12.04
CA GLY A 775 23.90 2.41 -12.66
C GLY A 775 22.72 1.87 -11.86
N VAL A 776 21.62 2.61 -11.92
CA VAL A 776 20.30 2.15 -11.50
C VAL A 776 19.56 1.57 -12.71
N ARG A 777 18.68 0.58 -12.49
CA ARG A 777 17.96 -0.11 -13.57
C ARG A 777 17.01 0.83 -14.31
N GLN A 778 17.33 1.24 -15.53
CA GLN A 778 16.45 2.11 -16.32
C GLN A 778 15.12 1.41 -16.60
N GLY A 779 14.00 2.11 -16.37
CA GLY A 779 12.65 1.55 -16.50
C GLY A 779 12.10 0.89 -15.23
N CYS A 780 12.92 0.68 -14.19
CA CYS A 780 12.44 0.22 -12.89
C CYS A 780 11.73 1.34 -12.12
N LEU A 781 10.66 0.99 -11.40
CA LEU A 781 9.87 1.92 -10.58
C LEU A 781 10.70 2.60 -9.46
N LEU A 782 11.71 1.90 -8.91
CA LEU A 782 12.56 2.41 -7.83
C LEU A 782 13.62 3.42 -8.30
N SER A 783 14.11 3.25 -9.52
CA SER A 783 15.32 3.95 -10.01
C SER A 783 15.23 5.47 -9.96
N PRO A 784 14.09 6.12 -10.29
CA PRO A 784 13.99 7.57 -10.18
C PRO A 784 14.19 8.08 -8.74
N THR A 785 13.57 7.42 -7.75
CA THR A 785 13.69 7.79 -6.33
C THR A 785 15.11 7.54 -5.82
N LEU A 786 15.73 6.42 -6.21
CA LEU A 786 17.12 6.11 -5.84
C LEU A 786 18.10 7.13 -6.41
N CYS A 787 17.94 7.51 -7.68
CA CYS A 787 18.75 8.54 -8.33
C CYS A 787 18.61 9.89 -7.61
N ASN A 788 17.39 10.29 -7.27
CA ASN A 788 17.14 11.52 -6.51
C ASN A 788 17.81 11.51 -5.13
N ILE A 789 17.72 10.42 -4.36
CA ILE A 789 18.39 10.29 -3.06
C ILE A 789 19.92 10.45 -3.20
N PHE A 790 20.48 9.84 -4.25
CA PHE A 790 21.91 9.95 -4.53
C PHE A 790 22.34 11.38 -4.87
N LEU A 791 21.61 12.03 -5.78
CA LEU A 791 21.88 13.42 -6.18
C LEU A 791 21.67 14.39 -5.00
N GLU A 792 20.68 14.19 -4.15
CA GLU A 792 20.44 15.01 -2.96
C GLU A 792 21.66 15.02 -2.02
N ASN A 793 22.34 13.88 -1.82
CA ASN A 793 23.57 13.84 -1.03
C ASN A 793 24.69 14.66 -1.68
N ILE A 794 24.86 14.56 -3.00
CA ILE A 794 25.85 15.37 -3.74
C ILE A 794 25.54 16.86 -3.59
N MET A 795 24.28 17.27 -3.75
CA MET A 795 23.87 18.68 -3.62
C MET A 795 24.10 19.21 -2.21
N ARG A 796 23.71 18.46 -1.17
CA ARG A 796 23.92 18.86 0.22
C ARG A 796 25.40 19.07 0.55
N GLU A 797 26.27 18.21 0.03
CA GLU A 797 27.72 18.31 0.26
C GLU A 797 28.34 19.44 -0.57
N ALA A 798 27.99 19.55 -1.85
CA ALA A 798 28.53 20.56 -2.75
C ALA A 798 28.12 22.00 -2.38
N LEU A 799 26.88 22.18 -1.88
CA LEU A 799 26.28 23.48 -1.60
C LEU A 799 26.30 23.85 -0.11
N ALA A 800 26.95 23.04 0.74
CA ALA A 800 27.18 23.36 2.16
C ALA A 800 28.06 24.61 2.40
N PRO A 801 29.10 24.92 1.59
CA PRO A 801 29.86 26.16 1.73
C PRO A 801 28.95 27.37 1.53
N LYS A 802 29.04 28.38 2.42
CA LYS A 802 28.20 29.59 2.40
C LYS A 802 28.52 30.46 1.19
N VAL A 803 27.90 30.19 0.05
CA VAL A 803 27.91 31.04 -1.14
C VAL A 803 26.65 31.95 -1.13
N SER A 804 26.68 33.16 -1.71
CA SER A 804 25.54 34.10 -1.64
C SER A 804 24.33 33.58 -2.42
N PRO A 805 23.33 33.00 -1.71
CA PRO A 805 22.21 32.38 -2.38
C PRO A 805 21.23 33.47 -2.81
N ILE A 806 20.31 33.11 -3.70
CA ILE A 806 19.10 33.91 -3.91
C ILE A 806 18.34 33.98 -2.58
N LYS A 807 18.03 35.19 -2.12
CA LYS A 807 17.33 35.46 -0.86
C LYS A 807 15.96 36.05 -1.15
N LEU A 808 14.92 35.30 -0.78
CA LEU A 808 13.54 35.75 -0.84
C LEU A 808 12.92 35.64 0.55
N SER A 809 12.62 36.79 1.18
CA SER A 809 12.04 36.86 2.53
C SER A 809 12.76 35.98 3.57
N GLY A 810 14.10 35.99 3.56
CA GLY A 810 14.93 35.22 4.48
C GLY A 810 15.17 33.76 4.09
N ARG A 811 14.43 33.21 3.13
CA ARG A 811 14.71 31.88 2.56
C ARG A 811 15.86 31.98 1.55
N LYS A 812 16.85 31.11 1.71
CA LYS A 812 18.00 30.96 0.83
C LYS A 812 17.68 29.90 -0.22
N ILE A 813 17.87 30.22 -1.48
CA ILE A 813 17.65 29.33 -2.62
C ILE A 813 18.96 29.31 -3.41
N THR A 814 19.59 28.15 -3.49
CA THR A 814 20.88 27.97 -4.20
C THR A 814 20.71 27.30 -5.56
N HIS A 815 19.63 26.55 -5.75
CA HIS A 815 19.40 25.80 -6.99
C HIS A 815 17.92 25.46 -7.15
N LEU A 816 17.54 25.09 -8.37
CA LEU A 816 16.30 24.39 -8.69
C LEU A 816 16.67 23.11 -9.45
N GLN A 817 16.00 22.01 -9.13
CA GLN A 817 16.34 20.71 -9.68
C GLN A 817 15.09 19.95 -10.11
N PHE A 818 15.19 19.27 -11.25
CA PHE A 818 14.23 18.26 -11.68
C PHE A 818 14.99 17.02 -12.11
N ALA A 819 15.15 16.08 -11.17
CA ALA A 819 16.01 14.91 -11.34
C ALA A 819 17.45 15.32 -11.67
N ASP A 820 17.97 14.99 -12.86
CA ASP A 820 19.31 15.32 -13.31
C ASP A 820 19.44 16.74 -13.90
N ASP A 821 18.34 17.38 -14.29
CA ASP A 821 18.32 18.76 -14.78
C ASP A 821 18.45 19.73 -13.58
N VAL A 822 19.62 20.38 -13.45
CA VAL A 822 19.95 21.28 -12.33
C VAL A 822 20.18 22.69 -12.85
N ASP A 823 19.58 23.68 -12.21
CA ASP A 823 19.87 25.11 -12.40
C ASP A 823 20.45 25.66 -11.10
N LEU A 824 21.75 25.95 -11.07
CA LEU A 824 22.40 26.65 -9.95
C LEU A 824 22.09 28.14 -10.03
N LEU A 825 21.70 28.74 -8.91
CA LEU A 825 21.23 30.12 -8.82
C LEU A 825 22.11 30.93 -7.87
N ASP A 826 22.79 31.93 -8.43
CA ASP A 826 23.70 32.80 -7.71
C ASP A 826 23.33 34.28 -7.86
N GLY A 827 23.54 35.05 -6.78
CA GLY A 827 23.37 36.50 -6.78
C GLY A 827 24.61 37.29 -7.21
N LEU A 828 25.78 36.64 -7.24
CA LEU A 828 27.08 37.24 -7.55
C LEU A 828 27.86 36.34 -8.52
N LYS A 829 28.73 36.96 -9.35
CA LYS A 829 29.52 36.26 -10.37
C LYS A 829 30.55 35.32 -9.76
N GLU A 830 31.27 35.78 -8.74
CA GLU A 830 32.34 35.03 -8.07
C GLU A 830 31.81 33.73 -7.46
N ASP A 831 30.59 33.84 -6.92
CA ASP A 831 29.86 32.79 -6.26
C ASP A 831 29.38 31.70 -7.24
N GLN A 832 28.97 32.09 -8.45
CA GLN A 832 28.64 31.14 -9.51
C GLN A 832 29.83 30.21 -9.85
N GLN A 833 31.03 30.77 -9.95
CA GLN A 833 32.24 29.98 -10.19
C GLN A 833 32.55 29.04 -9.02
N LEU A 834 32.40 29.51 -7.77
CA LEU A 834 32.64 28.71 -6.57
C LEU A 834 31.65 27.55 -6.46
N GLN A 835 30.34 27.79 -6.63
CA GLN A 835 29.32 26.74 -6.58
C GLN A 835 29.54 25.71 -7.69
N THR A 836 29.79 26.16 -8.91
CA THR A 836 29.97 25.27 -10.06
C THR A 836 31.20 24.37 -9.88
N SER A 837 32.33 24.92 -9.41
CA SER A 837 33.55 24.15 -9.10
C SER A 837 33.35 23.18 -7.93
N SER A 838 32.63 23.61 -6.89
CA SER A 838 32.29 22.76 -5.75
C SER A 838 31.43 21.57 -6.17
N LEU A 839 30.41 21.81 -7.01
CA LEU A 839 29.55 20.77 -7.55
C LEU A 839 30.32 19.79 -8.44
N ASP A 840 31.16 20.26 -9.36
CA ASP A 840 31.98 19.38 -10.21
C ASP A 840 32.92 18.49 -9.38
N SER A 841 33.64 19.08 -8.43
CA SER A 841 34.58 18.33 -7.59
C SER A 841 33.90 17.30 -6.69
N THR A 842 32.74 17.64 -6.12
CA THR A 842 31.93 16.73 -5.30
C THR A 842 31.33 15.63 -6.16
N SER A 843 30.73 15.98 -7.31
CA SER A 843 30.13 15.02 -8.24
C SER A 843 31.13 13.95 -8.66
N ARG A 844 32.36 14.35 -9.03
CA ARG A 844 33.43 13.41 -9.41
C ARG A 844 33.82 12.45 -8.29
N ARG A 845 33.81 12.91 -7.03
CA ARG A 845 34.06 12.05 -5.85
C ARG A 845 33.03 10.93 -5.72
N TYR A 846 31.80 11.19 -6.13
CA TYR A 846 30.70 10.22 -6.14
C TYR A 846 30.56 9.48 -7.48
N GLY A 847 31.51 9.60 -8.41
CA GLY A 847 31.50 8.93 -9.71
C GLY A 847 30.60 9.58 -10.77
N MET A 848 30.01 10.73 -10.48
CA MET A 848 29.18 11.51 -11.39
C MET A 848 30.04 12.48 -12.21
N GLU A 849 29.67 12.71 -13.47
CA GLU A 849 30.42 13.61 -14.35
C GLU A 849 29.50 14.61 -15.05
N ILE A 850 29.84 15.89 -14.92
CA ILE A 850 29.16 16.98 -15.62
C ILE A 850 29.58 17.02 -17.09
N SER A 851 28.61 17.20 -17.98
CA SER A 851 28.81 17.39 -19.42
C SER A 851 29.16 18.85 -19.72
N LEU A 852 30.43 19.14 -20.00
CA LEU A 852 30.88 20.51 -20.32
C LEU A 852 30.25 21.05 -21.63
N GLU A 853 29.92 20.15 -22.56
CA GLU A 853 29.29 20.51 -23.83
C GLU A 853 27.83 20.92 -23.65
N LYS A 854 27.10 20.27 -22.74
CA LYS A 854 25.67 20.51 -22.53
C LYS A 854 25.37 21.48 -21.39
N THR A 855 26.32 21.62 -20.47
CA THR A 855 26.23 22.58 -19.36
C THR A 855 26.47 23.98 -19.89
N LYS A 856 25.55 24.92 -19.59
CA LYS A 856 25.58 26.29 -20.11
C LYS A 856 25.38 27.29 -18.98
N CYS A 857 25.96 28.48 -19.14
CA CYS A 857 25.74 29.61 -18.26
C CYS A 857 24.75 30.59 -18.90
N LEU A 858 23.88 31.21 -18.09
CA LEU A 858 23.01 32.29 -18.54
C LEU A 858 22.96 33.36 -17.43
N VAL A 859 22.91 34.63 -17.81
CA VAL A 859 22.75 35.73 -16.84
C VAL A 859 21.44 36.43 -17.13
N SER A 860 20.54 36.41 -16.15
CA SER A 860 19.24 37.07 -16.19
C SER A 860 19.35 38.42 -15.49
N GLY A 861 19.29 39.55 -16.19
CA GLY A 861 19.53 40.85 -15.54
C GLY A 861 19.82 42.03 -16.47
N PRO A 862 20.38 43.14 -15.93
CA PRO A 862 20.83 44.27 -16.74
C PRO A 862 21.85 43.84 -17.80
N SER A 863 21.69 44.38 -19.00
CA SER A 863 22.55 44.15 -20.16
C SER A 863 24.03 44.44 -19.83
N ASP A 864 24.94 43.63 -20.36
CA ASP A 864 26.42 43.67 -20.21
C ASP A 864 27.05 42.81 -19.08
N THR A 865 26.27 41.99 -18.38
CA THR A 865 26.79 41.13 -17.31
C THR A 865 27.30 39.78 -17.86
N THR A 866 28.56 39.42 -17.56
CA THR A 866 29.18 38.15 -17.99
C THR A 866 29.42 37.19 -16.82
N ALA A 867 29.21 35.88 -17.06
CA ALA A 867 29.39 34.81 -16.09
C ALA A 867 30.84 34.28 -16.04
N GLN A 868 31.49 34.06 -17.20
CA GLN A 868 32.86 33.53 -17.33
C GLN A 868 33.20 32.44 -16.31
N VAL A 869 32.51 31.30 -16.41
CA VAL A 869 32.69 30.16 -15.50
C VAL A 869 33.57 29.11 -16.17
N THR A 870 34.59 28.65 -15.48
CA THR A 870 35.51 27.60 -15.94
C THR A 870 35.36 26.34 -15.10
N VAL A 871 35.29 25.18 -15.75
CA VAL A 871 35.24 23.87 -15.11
C VAL A 871 36.32 23.00 -15.74
N ARG A 872 37.21 22.44 -14.91
CA ARG A 872 38.35 21.61 -15.38
C ARG A 872 39.20 22.31 -16.45
N GLY A 873 39.39 23.62 -16.34
CA GLY A 873 40.17 24.43 -17.29
C GLY A 873 39.46 24.73 -18.62
N THR A 874 38.21 24.30 -18.80
CA THR A 874 37.37 24.64 -19.96
C THR A 874 36.35 25.70 -19.55
N GLU A 875 36.22 26.78 -20.32
CA GLU A 875 35.18 27.78 -20.13
C GLU A 875 33.83 27.25 -20.60
N LEU A 876 32.81 27.38 -19.75
CA LEU A 876 31.43 27.03 -20.08
C LEU A 876 30.84 28.09 -21.02
N GLU A 877 30.11 27.64 -22.04
CA GLU A 877 29.45 28.55 -22.97
C GLU A 877 28.36 29.37 -22.26
N GLN A 878 28.47 30.70 -22.35
CA GLN A 878 27.42 31.62 -21.94
C GLN A 878 26.42 31.83 -23.09
N VAL A 879 25.14 31.59 -22.82
CA VAL A 879 24.04 31.74 -23.78
C VAL A 879 23.07 32.85 -23.36
N SER A 880 22.41 33.47 -24.33
CA SER A 880 21.34 34.47 -24.09
C SER A 880 19.96 33.81 -23.93
N GLU A 881 19.81 32.56 -24.35
CA GLU A 881 18.61 31.74 -24.15
C GLU A 881 18.94 30.27 -23.91
N PHE A 882 18.16 29.61 -23.04
CA PHE A 882 18.32 28.20 -22.70
C PHE A 882 16.95 27.52 -22.55
N THR A 883 16.84 26.25 -22.98
CA THR A 883 15.59 25.47 -22.83
C THR A 883 15.64 24.63 -21.56
N TYR A 884 15.02 25.13 -20.49
CA TYR A 884 14.92 24.44 -19.20
C TYR A 884 13.56 23.76 -19.04
N LEU A 885 13.55 22.44 -18.83
CA LEU A 885 12.34 21.60 -18.70
C LEU A 885 11.34 21.79 -19.86
N GLY A 886 11.89 22.02 -21.05
CA GLY A 886 11.13 22.28 -22.27
C GLY A 886 10.63 23.71 -22.43
N SER A 887 10.82 24.62 -21.46
CA SER A 887 10.49 26.05 -21.55
C SER A 887 11.73 26.89 -21.80
N VAL A 888 11.63 27.85 -22.72
CA VAL A 888 12.72 28.79 -23.01
C VAL A 888 12.82 29.84 -21.91
N GLN A 889 14.02 29.99 -21.38
CA GLN A 889 14.45 31.06 -20.50
C GLN A 889 15.40 31.98 -21.27
N THR A 890 15.28 33.27 -21.04
CA THR A 890 16.03 34.31 -21.75
C THR A 890 16.66 35.26 -20.74
N GLU A 891 17.77 35.91 -21.13
CA GLU A 891 18.46 36.93 -20.33
C GLU A 891 17.54 38.07 -19.84
N ASP A 892 16.51 38.38 -20.63
CA ASP A 892 15.55 39.43 -20.32
C ASP A 892 14.46 38.95 -19.35
N CYS A 893 14.42 37.67 -18.95
CA CYS A 893 13.36 37.05 -18.16
C CYS A 893 11.95 37.19 -18.80
N GLY A 894 11.87 37.38 -20.11
CA GLY A 894 10.65 37.63 -20.86
C GLY A 894 9.90 36.34 -21.25
N SER A 895 8.60 36.46 -21.48
CA SER A 895 7.78 35.33 -22.00
C SER A 895 7.60 35.34 -23.52
N ALA A 896 8.05 36.39 -24.21
CA ALA A 896 7.78 36.58 -25.64
C ALA A 896 8.41 35.48 -26.52
N LYS A 897 9.67 35.13 -26.26
CA LYS A 897 10.36 34.08 -27.02
C LYS A 897 9.75 32.70 -26.77
N GLU A 898 9.44 32.37 -25.53
CA GLU A 898 8.75 31.12 -25.16
C GLU A 898 7.40 30.98 -25.90
N VAL A 899 6.56 32.02 -25.86
CA VAL A 899 5.26 31.98 -26.56
C VAL A 899 5.45 31.79 -28.06
N LYS A 900 6.46 32.44 -28.67
CA LYS A 900 6.79 32.26 -30.09
C LYS A 900 7.16 30.80 -30.39
N VAL A 901 7.99 30.17 -29.56
CA VAL A 901 8.40 28.76 -29.70
C VAL A 901 7.20 27.82 -29.53
N ARG A 902 6.31 28.07 -28.57
CA ARG A 902 5.08 27.30 -28.35
C ARG A 902 4.13 27.37 -29.53
N ILE A 903 3.93 28.57 -30.08
CA ILE A 903 3.14 28.79 -31.29
C ILE A 903 3.77 28.05 -32.47
N ALA A 904 5.09 28.10 -32.65
CA ALA A 904 5.78 27.39 -33.72
C ALA A 904 5.59 25.86 -33.60
N ASN A 905 5.84 25.28 -32.43
CA ASN A 905 5.66 23.85 -32.19
C ASN A 905 4.21 23.38 -32.39
N SER A 906 3.27 24.18 -31.92
CA SER A 906 1.83 23.89 -32.08
C SER A 906 1.40 24.03 -33.54
N THR A 907 1.97 24.99 -34.27
CA THR A 907 1.74 25.15 -35.72
C THR A 907 2.30 23.97 -36.50
N LEU A 908 3.46 23.41 -36.10
CA LEU A 908 4.00 22.19 -36.70
C LEU A 908 3.07 20.99 -36.46
N ALA A 909 2.56 20.80 -35.25
CA ALA A 909 1.59 19.76 -34.94
C ALA A 909 0.29 19.92 -35.75
N LEU A 910 -0.21 21.15 -35.84
CA LEU A 910 -1.37 21.50 -36.66
C LEU A 910 -1.12 21.19 -38.14
N SER A 911 0.07 21.45 -38.67
CA SER A 911 0.41 21.16 -40.07
C SER A 911 0.50 19.65 -40.38
N LYS A 912 0.97 18.82 -39.44
CA LYS A 912 1.01 17.35 -39.60
C LYS A 912 -0.38 16.72 -39.78
N LEU A 913 -1.43 17.40 -39.34
CA LEU A 913 -2.82 16.93 -39.39
C LEU A 913 -3.62 17.61 -40.52
N LYS A 914 -2.95 18.20 -41.52
CA LYS A 914 -3.57 18.96 -42.63
C LYS A 914 -4.75 18.22 -43.28
N HIS A 915 -4.59 16.93 -43.57
CA HIS A 915 -5.59 16.09 -44.23
C HIS A 915 -6.89 15.98 -43.43
N ILE A 916 -6.76 15.94 -42.09
CA ILE A 916 -7.89 15.88 -41.17
C ILE A 916 -8.68 17.19 -41.20
N TRP A 917 -7.97 18.33 -41.17
CA TRP A 917 -8.61 19.65 -41.18
C TRP A 917 -9.34 19.91 -42.49
N SER A 918 -8.78 19.46 -43.62
CA SER A 918 -9.40 19.60 -44.94
C SER A 918 -10.59 18.65 -45.20
N SER A 919 -10.66 17.50 -44.50
CA SER A 919 -11.68 16.48 -44.74
C SER A 919 -13.11 16.96 -44.47
N HIS A 920 -14.03 16.68 -45.39
CA HIS A 920 -15.48 16.90 -45.19
C HIS A 920 -16.14 15.81 -44.32
N ASN A 921 -15.53 14.62 -44.26
CA ASN A 921 -16.10 13.43 -43.61
C ASN A 921 -15.90 13.43 -42.08
N ILE A 922 -15.18 14.43 -41.55
CA ILE A 922 -14.89 14.54 -40.12
C ILE A 922 -15.70 15.71 -39.57
N SER A 923 -16.55 15.42 -38.59
CA SER A 923 -17.40 16.43 -37.94
C SER A 923 -16.56 17.54 -37.30
N MET A 924 -17.11 18.76 -37.26
CA MET A 924 -16.42 19.90 -36.65
C MET A 924 -16.09 19.64 -35.18
N SER A 925 -16.99 18.98 -34.45
CA SER A 925 -16.76 18.59 -33.05
C SER A 925 -15.51 17.73 -32.87
N THR A 926 -15.35 16.71 -33.75
CA THR A 926 -14.16 15.86 -33.73
C THR A 926 -12.89 16.65 -34.04
N LYS A 927 -12.94 17.58 -35.01
CA LYS A 927 -11.81 18.45 -35.33
C LYS A 927 -11.41 19.34 -34.15
N ILE A 928 -12.38 19.92 -33.44
CA ILE A 928 -12.10 20.73 -32.24
C ILE A 928 -11.52 19.86 -31.12
N ARG A 929 -12.03 18.64 -30.91
CA ARG A 929 -11.46 17.71 -29.93
C ARG A 929 -9.99 17.40 -30.25
N LEU A 930 -9.66 17.12 -31.52
CA LEU A 930 -8.29 16.90 -31.95
C LEU A 930 -7.41 18.16 -31.79
N LEU A 931 -7.92 19.34 -32.10
CA LEU A 931 -7.23 20.61 -31.86
C LEU A 931 -6.90 20.77 -30.36
N ARG A 932 -7.86 20.51 -29.48
CA ARG A 932 -7.68 20.58 -28.02
C ARG A 932 -6.65 19.57 -27.51
N CYS A 933 -6.74 18.31 -27.93
CA CYS A 933 -5.88 17.24 -27.43
C CYS A 933 -4.45 17.27 -27.99
N LEU A 934 -4.26 17.65 -29.27
CA LEU A 934 -2.98 17.48 -29.97
C LEU A 934 -2.23 18.78 -30.26
N VAL A 935 -2.93 19.91 -30.34
CA VAL A 935 -2.31 21.21 -30.66
C VAL A 935 -2.31 22.11 -29.43
N LEU A 936 -3.46 22.25 -28.78
CA LEU A 936 -3.62 23.14 -27.64
C LEU A 936 -2.87 22.65 -26.40
N SER A 937 -2.74 21.34 -26.22
CA SER A 937 -1.89 20.73 -25.18
C SER A 937 -0.42 21.14 -25.31
N ILE A 938 0.11 21.24 -26.54
CA ILE A 938 1.48 21.70 -26.82
C ILE A 938 1.60 23.20 -26.55
N PHE A 939 0.61 23.98 -26.98
CA PHE A 939 0.59 25.43 -26.81
C PHE A 939 0.53 25.82 -25.32
N LEU A 940 -0.34 25.16 -24.55
CA LEU A 940 -0.60 25.50 -23.14
C LEU A 940 0.46 24.97 -22.16
N TYR A 941 1.46 24.23 -22.62
CA TYR A 941 2.54 23.76 -21.75
C TYR A 941 3.33 24.95 -21.18
N GLY A 942 3.40 25.05 -19.85
CA GLY A 942 4.10 26.13 -19.14
C GLY A 942 3.38 27.49 -19.16
N ALA A 943 2.16 27.57 -19.73
CA ALA A 943 1.43 28.84 -19.90
C ALA A 943 1.04 29.51 -18.57
N GLU A 944 0.89 28.72 -17.50
CA GLU A 944 0.72 29.22 -16.13
C GLU A 944 1.87 30.10 -15.63
N SER A 945 3.06 30.03 -16.24
CA SER A 945 4.25 30.82 -15.87
C SER A 945 4.46 32.09 -16.70
N TRP A 946 3.64 32.34 -17.72
CA TRP A 946 3.90 33.45 -18.65
C TRP A 946 3.49 34.80 -18.09
N THR A 947 4.28 35.84 -18.33
CA THR A 947 3.90 37.25 -18.10
C THR A 947 3.39 37.82 -19.43
N LEU A 948 2.12 38.23 -19.48
CA LEU A 948 1.43 38.58 -20.73
C LEU A 948 1.45 40.09 -20.99
N ASN A 949 2.26 40.54 -21.94
CA ASN A 949 2.18 41.91 -22.46
C ASN A 949 1.23 41.99 -23.68
N ALA A 950 0.91 43.21 -24.12
CA ALA A 950 -0.02 43.41 -25.24
C ALA A 950 0.44 42.76 -26.56
N GLU A 951 1.75 42.66 -26.79
CA GLU A 951 2.30 41.97 -27.98
C GLU A 951 2.04 40.47 -27.92
N ILE A 952 2.32 39.84 -26.77
CA ILE A 952 2.06 38.42 -26.53
C ILE A 952 0.58 38.11 -26.71
N VAL A 953 -0.32 38.92 -26.14
CA VAL A 953 -1.78 38.76 -26.29
C VAL A 953 -2.16 38.74 -27.77
N LYS A 954 -1.70 39.73 -28.56
CA LYS A 954 -1.96 39.77 -30.02
C LYS A 954 -1.44 38.53 -30.74
N ARG A 955 -0.30 37.97 -30.34
CA ARG A 955 0.26 36.73 -30.93
C ARG A 955 -0.60 35.51 -30.61
N ILE A 956 -1.13 35.41 -29.39
CA ILE A 956 -2.04 34.34 -28.99
C ILE A 956 -3.32 34.40 -29.82
N ASP A 957 -3.92 35.57 -29.96
CA ASP A 957 -5.13 35.77 -30.78
C ASP A 957 -4.88 35.43 -32.26
N ALA A 958 -3.73 35.85 -32.80
CA ALA A 958 -3.34 35.51 -34.17
C ALA A 958 -3.20 34.00 -34.38
N PHE A 959 -2.64 33.29 -33.40
CA PHE A 959 -2.50 31.83 -33.45
C PHE A 959 -3.84 31.11 -33.34
N GLU A 960 -4.73 31.55 -32.44
CA GLU A 960 -6.11 31.05 -32.36
C GLU A 960 -6.82 31.18 -33.70
N MET A 961 -6.74 32.35 -34.32
CA MET A 961 -7.33 32.61 -35.63
C MET A 961 -6.71 31.78 -36.76
N ASN A 962 -5.42 31.47 -36.69
CA ASN A 962 -4.78 30.54 -37.62
C ASN A 962 -5.41 29.14 -37.52
N CYS A 963 -5.62 28.65 -36.29
CA CYS A 963 -6.25 27.36 -36.04
C CYS A 963 -7.68 27.33 -36.61
N TYR A 964 -8.52 28.30 -36.24
CA TYR A 964 -9.92 28.33 -36.67
C TYR A 964 -10.08 28.47 -38.19
N ARG A 965 -9.25 29.28 -38.84
CA ARG A 965 -9.26 29.39 -40.31
C ARG A 965 -8.92 28.07 -41.00
N ARG A 966 -7.97 27.29 -40.47
CA ARG A 966 -7.65 25.95 -41.01
C ARG A 966 -8.80 24.97 -40.82
N LEU A 967 -9.43 24.95 -39.64
CA LEU A 967 -10.57 24.07 -39.35
C LEU A 967 -11.78 24.37 -40.26
N LEU A 968 -12.09 25.65 -40.45
CA LEU A 968 -13.18 26.10 -41.32
C LEU A 968 -12.81 26.11 -42.81
N ARG A 969 -11.53 25.88 -43.15
CA ARG A 969 -10.99 25.94 -44.52
C ARG A 969 -11.22 27.30 -45.18
N VAL A 970 -11.10 28.37 -44.40
CA VAL A 970 -11.19 29.75 -44.89
C VAL A 970 -9.88 30.10 -45.59
N HIS A 971 -9.96 30.35 -46.89
CA HIS A 971 -8.81 30.77 -47.67
C HIS A 971 -8.49 32.25 -47.43
N TRP A 972 -7.22 32.64 -47.56
CA TRP A 972 -6.81 34.02 -47.30
C TRP A 972 -7.43 35.01 -48.30
N THR A 973 -7.72 34.58 -49.54
CA THR A 973 -8.41 35.40 -50.57
C THR A 973 -9.87 35.68 -50.25
N SER A 974 -10.47 34.97 -49.28
CA SER A 974 -11.87 35.17 -48.92
C SER A 974 -12.11 36.44 -48.09
N HIS A 975 -11.05 37.19 -47.73
CA HIS A 975 -11.10 38.43 -46.93
C HIS A 975 -12.03 38.37 -45.69
N THR A 976 -12.19 37.18 -45.10
CA THR A 976 -13.14 36.94 -44.01
C THR A 976 -12.59 37.51 -42.70
N THR A 977 -13.37 38.39 -42.06
CA THR A 977 -12.99 39.05 -40.81
C THR A 977 -12.83 38.07 -39.65
N ASN A 978 -11.99 38.40 -38.65
CA ASN A 978 -11.82 37.55 -37.45
C ASN A 978 -13.14 37.34 -36.69
N LYS A 979 -13.99 38.38 -36.63
CA LYS A 979 -15.31 38.32 -35.98
C LYS A 979 -16.20 37.28 -36.64
N GLU A 980 -16.20 37.24 -37.97
CA GLU A 980 -16.97 36.26 -38.75
C GLU A 980 -16.41 34.84 -38.60
N VAL A 981 -15.08 34.66 -38.57
CA VAL A 981 -14.44 33.36 -38.30
C VAL A 981 -14.85 32.80 -36.93
N LYS A 982 -14.80 33.63 -35.88
CA LYS A 982 -15.24 33.24 -34.52
C LYS A 982 -16.72 32.89 -34.50
N LYS A 983 -17.57 33.72 -35.13
CA LYS A 983 -19.02 33.49 -35.22
C LYS A 983 -19.32 32.13 -35.85
N ARG A 984 -18.71 31.79 -36.98
CA ARG A 984 -18.91 30.50 -37.67
C ARG A 984 -18.54 29.30 -36.80
N ILE A 985 -17.40 29.36 -36.10
CA ILE A 985 -16.99 28.29 -35.19
C ILE A 985 -18.00 28.14 -34.05
N HIS A 986 -18.45 29.25 -33.44
CA HIS A 986 -19.42 29.21 -32.35
C HIS A 986 -20.80 28.71 -32.80
N THR A 987 -21.24 29.03 -34.01
CA THR A 987 -22.48 28.46 -34.57
C THR A 987 -22.39 26.95 -34.74
N LEU A 988 -21.21 26.41 -35.08
CA LEU A 988 -21.04 24.98 -35.34
C LEU A 988 -20.83 24.13 -34.07
N GLN A 989 -20.32 24.70 -32.98
CA GLN A 989 -19.88 23.95 -31.80
C GLN A 989 -20.29 24.57 -30.46
N GLY A 990 -21.03 25.68 -30.47
CA GLY A 990 -21.39 26.43 -29.27
C GLY A 990 -20.27 27.35 -28.77
N PRO A 991 -20.45 27.97 -27.60
CA PRO A 991 -19.44 28.82 -26.99
C PRO A 991 -18.18 28.01 -26.67
N LEU A 992 -17.03 28.54 -27.09
CA LEU A 992 -15.71 27.95 -26.83
C LEU A 992 -14.86 28.98 -26.11
N ASP A 993 -14.16 28.54 -25.06
CA ASP A 993 -13.15 29.35 -24.39
C ASP A 993 -12.08 29.78 -25.39
N SER A 994 -11.78 31.09 -25.42
CA SER A 994 -10.67 31.58 -26.25
C SER A 994 -9.34 31.04 -25.75
N PHE A 995 -8.33 30.98 -26.62
CA PHE A 995 -6.99 30.53 -26.22
C PHE A 995 -6.41 31.42 -25.11
N LEU A 996 -6.67 32.74 -25.15
CA LEU A 996 -6.29 33.66 -24.11
C LEU A 996 -7.04 33.39 -22.79
N SER A 997 -8.35 33.12 -22.85
CA SER A 997 -9.17 32.75 -21.70
C SER A 997 -8.62 31.49 -21.01
N LEU A 998 -8.18 30.50 -21.79
CA LEU A 998 -7.56 29.28 -21.26
C LEU A 998 -6.23 29.55 -20.57
N VAL A 999 -5.39 30.43 -21.12
CA VAL A 999 -4.13 30.85 -20.47
C VAL A 999 -4.43 31.58 -19.16
N LYS A 1000 -5.37 32.53 -19.15
CA LYS A 1000 -5.81 33.26 -17.94
C LYS A 1000 -6.32 32.30 -16.87
N LYS A 1001 -7.17 31.35 -17.26
CA LYS A 1001 -7.71 30.30 -16.39
C LYS A 1001 -6.59 29.46 -15.76
N LYS A 1002 -5.64 28.97 -16.57
CA LYS A 1002 -4.48 28.22 -16.08
C LYS A 1002 -3.65 29.02 -15.07
N LYS A 1003 -3.36 30.29 -15.34
CA LYS A 1003 -2.64 31.17 -14.41
C LYS A 1003 -3.37 31.36 -13.08
N LEU A 1004 -4.69 31.60 -13.11
CA LEU A 1004 -5.50 31.77 -11.90
C LEU A 1004 -5.65 30.47 -11.10
N GLN A 1005 -5.86 29.34 -11.78
CA GLN A 1005 -5.88 28.03 -11.14
C GLN A 1005 -4.54 27.71 -10.47
N TRP A 1006 -3.43 28.01 -11.16
CA TRP A 1006 -2.08 27.87 -10.62
C TRP A 1006 -1.84 28.77 -9.41
N PHE A 1007 -2.25 30.05 -9.48
CA PHE A 1007 -2.19 30.95 -8.33
C PHE A 1007 -2.88 30.36 -7.11
N GLY A 1008 -4.12 29.89 -7.25
CA GLY A 1008 -4.84 29.29 -6.13
C GLY A 1008 -4.18 28.02 -5.61
N HIS A 1009 -3.64 27.18 -6.50
CA HIS A 1009 -2.88 25.99 -6.11
C HIS A 1009 -1.67 26.36 -5.24
N VAL A 1010 -0.83 27.29 -5.72
CA VAL A 1010 0.36 27.75 -5.00
C VAL A 1010 -0.01 28.47 -3.70
N SER A 1011 -1.06 29.29 -3.69
CA SER A 1011 -1.54 29.99 -2.48
C SER A 1011 -2.00 29.05 -1.37
N ARG A 1012 -2.58 27.89 -1.71
CA ARG A 1012 -2.99 26.87 -0.72
C ARG A 1012 -1.83 25.98 -0.26
N ALA A 1013 -0.76 25.86 -1.04
CA ALA A 1013 0.41 25.05 -0.74
C ALA A 1013 1.36 25.73 0.28
N LYS A 1014 0.83 26.13 1.44
CA LYS A 1014 1.59 26.83 2.49
C LYS A 1014 2.79 25.98 2.92
N GLY A 1015 3.96 26.62 3.06
CA GLY A 1015 5.22 25.96 3.45
C GLY A 1015 6.09 25.45 2.28
N THR A 1016 5.53 25.32 1.07
CA THR A 1016 6.28 24.91 -0.12
C THR A 1016 7.20 26.01 -0.65
N LEU A 1017 8.24 25.62 -1.39
CA LEU A 1017 9.14 26.56 -2.08
C LEU A 1017 8.39 27.53 -2.99
N SER A 1018 7.45 27.05 -3.83
CA SER A 1018 6.68 27.91 -4.72
C SER A 1018 5.83 28.95 -3.99
N HIS A 1019 5.21 28.56 -2.86
CA HIS A 1019 4.47 29.50 -2.03
C HIS A 1019 5.40 30.57 -1.44
N THR A 1020 6.58 30.18 -0.95
CA THR A 1020 7.59 31.12 -0.46
C THR A 1020 8.09 32.06 -1.55
N ILE A 1021 8.38 31.56 -2.77
CA ILE A 1021 8.81 32.40 -3.89
C ILE A 1021 7.69 33.36 -4.29
N LEU A 1022 6.44 32.89 -4.38
CA LEU A 1022 5.29 33.72 -4.74
C LEU A 1022 5.12 34.91 -3.79
N GLN A 1023 5.12 34.66 -2.48
CA GLN A 1023 4.92 35.69 -1.46
C GLN A 1023 6.19 36.49 -1.14
N GLY A 1024 7.37 35.87 -1.30
CA GLY A 1024 8.63 36.41 -0.84
C GLY A 1024 9.07 37.66 -1.60
N LYS A 1025 9.73 38.59 -0.92
CA LYS A 1025 10.35 39.77 -1.53
C LYS A 1025 11.86 39.61 -1.57
N ALA A 1026 12.47 39.99 -2.69
CA ALA A 1026 13.92 40.10 -2.80
C ALA A 1026 14.41 41.33 -2.01
N GLU A 1027 15.59 41.22 -1.41
CA GLU A 1027 16.22 42.31 -0.64
C GLU A 1027 16.77 43.39 -1.58
N GLY A 1028 16.43 44.66 -1.36
CA GLY A 1028 16.95 45.80 -2.12
C GLY A 1028 15.89 46.86 -2.44
N ALA A 1029 16.34 47.98 -2.98
CA ALA A 1029 15.47 49.06 -3.44
C ALA A 1029 15.26 48.97 -4.96
N ARG A 1030 14.04 49.26 -5.42
CA ARG A 1030 13.74 49.33 -6.85
C ARG A 1030 14.40 50.56 -7.50
N PRO A 1031 14.95 50.44 -8.72
CA PRO A 1031 15.39 51.59 -9.49
C PRO A 1031 14.25 52.59 -9.75
N ARG A 1032 14.58 53.88 -9.95
CA ARG A 1032 13.61 54.92 -10.30
C ARG A 1032 13.06 54.68 -11.72
N GLY A 1033 11.74 54.61 -11.88
CA GLY A 1033 11.07 54.45 -13.17
C GLY A 1033 9.72 53.74 -13.08
N ARG A 1034 9.00 53.62 -14.21
CA ARG A 1034 7.76 52.83 -14.28
C ARG A 1034 8.07 51.34 -14.09
N PRO A 1035 7.43 50.65 -13.14
CA PRO A 1035 7.61 49.22 -12.97
C PRO A 1035 7.24 48.46 -14.24
N ARG A 1036 8.07 47.48 -14.62
CA ARG A 1036 7.74 46.55 -15.71
C ARG A 1036 6.54 45.69 -15.30
N ARG A 1037 5.82 45.19 -16.31
CA ARG A 1037 4.71 44.26 -16.10
C ARG A 1037 5.25 42.94 -15.52
N SER A 1038 4.63 42.47 -14.44
CA SER A 1038 5.00 41.25 -13.73
C SER A 1038 3.89 40.22 -13.74
N TRP A 1039 4.21 38.95 -13.47
CA TRP A 1039 3.24 37.86 -13.50
C TRP A 1039 2.05 38.11 -12.56
N ILE A 1040 2.31 38.66 -11.38
CA ILE A 1040 1.25 39.01 -10.41
C ILE A 1040 0.43 40.23 -10.84
N THR A 1041 1.00 41.13 -11.65
CA THR A 1041 0.30 42.31 -12.16
C THR A 1041 -0.81 41.90 -13.13
N ASP A 1042 -0.56 40.89 -13.96
CA ASP A 1042 -1.60 40.28 -14.81
C ASP A 1042 -2.82 39.86 -14.00
N LEU A 1043 -2.59 39.11 -12.92
CA LEU A 1043 -3.67 38.59 -12.09
C LEU A 1043 -4.45 39.69 -11.37
N LYS A 1044 -3.76 40.70 -10.86
CA LYS A 1044 -4.40 41.86 -10.21
C LYS A 1044 -5.29 42.63 -11.17
N GLU A 1045 -4.82 42.84 -12.40
CA GLU A 1045 -5.56 43.56 -13.44
C GLU A 1045 -6.82 42.79 -13.86
N TRP A 1046 -6.71 41.47 -14.07
CA TRP A 1046 -7.86 40.66 -14.49
C TRP A 1046 -8.87 40.43 -13.36
N SER A 1047 -8.39 40.22 -12.13
CA SER A 1047 -9.25 39.94 -10.99
C SER A 1047 -9.90 41.19 -10.38
N GLY A 1048 -9.32 42.37 -10.58
CA GLY A 1048 -9.67 43.57 -9.83
C GLY A 1048 -9.31 43.48 -8.32
N HIS A 1049 -8.62 42.43 -7.89
CA HIS A 1049 -8.28 42.17 -6.50
C HIS A 1049 -6.78 42.33 -6.24
N SER A 1050 -6.44 42.80 -5.04
CA SER A 1050 -5.05 42.74 -4.57
C SER A 1050 -4.58 41.29 -4.39
N ALA A 1051 -3.26 41.07 -4.36
CA ALA A 1051 -2.69 39.73 -4.17
C ALA A 1051 -3.16 39.06 -2.86
N ASN A 1052 -3.31 39.85 -1.79
CA ASN A 1052 -3.78 39.35 -0.49
C ASN A 1052 -5.27 38.97 -0.53
N GLN A 1053 -6.10 39.76 -1.22
CA GLN A 1053 -7.51 39.43 -1.41
C GLN A 1053 -7.67 38.15 -2.23
N MET A 1054 -6.92 38.02 -3.33
CA MET A 1054 -6.91 36.78 -4.11
C MET A 1054 -6.44 35.60 -3.28
N ALA A 1055 -5.39 35.76 -2.46
CA ALA A 1055 -4.89 34.69 -1.60
C ALA A 1055 -5.95 34.22 -0.59
N ARG A 1056 -6.70 35.15 0.02
CA ARG A 1056 -7.83 34.83 0.92
C ARG A 1056 -8.97 34.13 0.19
N LEU A 1057 -9.37 34.64 -0.97
CA LEU A 1057 -10.39 34.00 -1.82
C LEU A 1057 -9.95 32.59 -2.27
N ALA A 1058 -8.64 32.40 -2.46
CA ALA A 1058 -8.07 31.11 -2.87
C ALA A 1058 -8.03 30.06 -1.75
N GLU A 1059 -8.23 30.43 -0.49
CA GLU A 1059 -8.27 29.46 0.62
C GLU A 1059 -9.46 28.49 0.48
N ASP A 1060 -10.63 29.01 0.08
CA ASP A 1060 -11.79 28.19 -0.27
C ASP A 1060 -11.66 27.69 -1.73
N ARG A 1061 -11.52 26.37 -1.87
CA ARG A 1061 -11.32 25.72 -3.18
C ARG A 1061 -12.54 25.87 -4.09
N GLN A 1062 -13.76 25.84 -3.56
CA GLN A 1062 -14.99 25.93 -4.33
C GLN A 1062 -15.24 27.37 -4.78
N GLN A 1063 -15.09 28.34 -3.87
CA GLN A 1063 -15.20 29.76 -4.21
C GLN A 1063 -14.15 30.17 -5.24
N TRP A 1064 -12.90 29.74 -5.07
CA TRP A 1064 -11.84 30.01 -6.06
C TRP A 1064 -12.16 29.40 -7.42
N ARG A 1065 -12.65 28.15 -7.45
CA ARG A 1065 -13.04 27.50 -8.71
C ARG A 1065 -14.12 28.30 -9.44
N THR A 1066 -15.21 28.65 -8.76
CA THR A 1066 -16.29 29.48 -9.31
C THR A 1066 -15.78 30.83 -9.79
N PHE A 1067 -14.86 31.46 -9.05
CA PHE A 1067 -14.22 32.71 -9.46
C PHE A 1067 -13.41 32.54 -10.75
N THR A 1068 -12.60 31.49 -10.85
CA THR A 1068 -11.77 31.23 -12.05
C THR A 1068 -12.59 30.86 -13.29
N GLU A 1069 -13.76 30.24 -13.13
CA GLU A 1069 -14.65 29.86 -14.24
C GLU A 1069 -15.22 31.08 -14.98
N ARG A 1070 -15.34 32.24 -14.31
CA ARG A 1070 -15.75 33.51 -14.96
C ARG A 1070 -14.78 33.98 -16.04
N PHE A 1071 -13.52 33.55 -15.97
CA PHE A 1071 -12.49 33.85 -16.97
C PHE A 1071 -12.47 32.84 -18.12
N ALA A 1072 -13.27 31.77 -18.04
CA ALA A 1072 -13.51 30.83 -19.12
C ALA A 1072 -14.63 31.31 -20.06
N ALA A 1073 -15.62 32.02 -19.52
CA ALA A 1073 -16.75 32.53 -20.30
C ALA A 1073 -16.27 33.42 -21.47
N PRO A 1074 -16.87 33.29 -22.67
CA PRO A 1074 -16.60 34.21 -23.75
C PRO A 1074 -16.94 35.62 -23.26
N THR A 1075 -15.98 36.53 -23.35
CA THR A 1075 -16.26 37.95 -23.15
C THR A 1075 -17.33 38.33 -24.16
N ALA A 1076 -18.48 38.77 -23.66
CA ALA A 1076 -19.49 39.41 -24.48
C ALA A 1076 -18.88 40.71 -25.01
N ASP A 1077 -18.30 40.64 -26.21
CA ASP A 1077 -17.96 41.80 -27.04
C ASP A 1077 -19.18 42.23 -27.86
#